data_AF-A0A7X6JPR0-F1
#
_entry.id   AF-A0A7X6JPR0-F1
#
_cell.length_a   1.000
_cell.length_b   1.000
_cell.length_c   1.000
_cell.angle_alpha   90.00
_cell.angle_beta   90.00
_cell.angle_gamma   90.00
#
_symmetry.space_group_name_H-M   'P 1'
#
loop_
_entity.id
_entity.type
_entity.pdbx_description
1 polymer ?
#
loop_
_entity_poly.entity_id
_entity_poly.type
_entity_poly.pdbx_seq_one_letter_code
_entity_poly.pdbx_strand_id
1 'polypeptide(L)'
;MKNTCAMLVSATLLPTVAFAQETTVSNSKSVSDAAPLAFCSVEPVTFSSQALMPKGHVKVEANRTEIIQNTVALFSGNVDITSDTAVISASQAQVNGNGRDLIAKGEVTYQDAQLKVESDAVTLRSEEERLEMQNTRYQLTGFVGQGAAKDIVLDTDTGIVLKEVSFTTCPEGDEDWLIRASEISLEKGTVWGQAKHTRFYIADVPVFYLPYFAFPVSNERQTGLLFPELTSSSRTGVDYTQPFYWNIAPNYDMTISPRLMTLRGVQLNTEFRYLTERSQGKAYVEYLPSDSDITDNPDRYFYRLEHQGLIADDWLLNVDFNGLSDDNYLVDLGSDYYSRADTHLYRSVGLSYYSQNLSVSMQIKDFEVLGNTADSYRAVPEIKINYNKALGEYLEFNLESEVAHFDNTLDTAPTATRFHVAPTLAVPLRAAWGELVAETTLFQTVYQQDNVEGTNLKEDVERTLGQARLYGALYFERDTSWFSDDMSMTLEPKVQYLYTSYEDQTAIGFYDSTPLLTDVEGLFRGQEFTGLDRISDNNQITLGATTRMLDKNNREQFVLSVGQIFYLEDNKVIAATKNQDRSALAAEVDWRFNKNWFFHSDVQVTTDTDKVDLSSVGIEYRQDDARFIQLSHRYVRDLSGETIDQIGISASWPISENWQWVGRTYRDLERNRSVETYAGIQYESCCWAVRLVAQRSLNNRYNASGEQTTDDFDSGISLQFIFKGIGSSGTQRSMLQDGMFGYRQPYSLN
;
A
#
# COMPACT_ATOMS: atom_id res chain seq x y z
N MET A 1 -27.82 -62.74 25.09
CA MET A 1 -27.62 -62.77 26.56
C MET A 1 -26.77 -61.55 26.90
N LYS A 2 -27.33 -60.50 27.51
CA LYS A 2 -27.23 -60.17 28.96
C LYS A 2 -25.76 -60.23 29.45
N ASN A 3 -25.16 -59.26 30.14
CA ASN A 3 -25.57 -57.97 30.73
C ASN A 3 -24.30 -57.39 31.41
N THR A 4 -24.16 -56.04 31.49
CA THR A 4 -23.50 -55.20 32.55
C THR A 4 -22.07 -55.57 33.03
N CYS A 5 -21.10 -54.67 33.24
CA CYS A 5 -21.12 -53.53 34.16
C CYS A 5 -19.78 -52.75 34.15
N ALA A 6 -19.86 -51.44 34.39
CA ALA A 6 -18.98 -50.58 35.22
C ALA A 6 -17.49 -50.28 34.87
N MET A 7 -17.30 -49.02 34.47
CA MET A 7 -16.44 -47.97 35.06
C MET A 7 -14.90 -47.92 34.85
N LEU A 8 -14.51 -46.67 34.48
CA LEU A 8 -13.29 -45.92 34.82
C LEU A 8 -11.97 -46.28 34.12
N VAL A 9 -11.63 -45.52 33.07
CA VAL A 9 -10.31 -44.88 32.93
C VAL A 9 -10.46 -43.50 32.28
N SER A 10 -9.89 -42.52 32.96
CA SER A 10 -9.61 -41.14 32.59
C SER A 10 -9.38 -40.89 31.09
N ALA A 11 -10.22 -40.05 30.49
CA ALA A 11 -9.89 -39.31 29.29
C ALA A 11 -9.81 -37.83 29.67
N THR A 12 -8.59 -37.36 29.85
CA THR A 12 -8.23 -35.94 29.74
C THR A 12 -8.83 -35.41 28.45
N LEU A 13 -9.89 -34.61 28.57
CA LEU A 13 -10.28 -33.66 27.53
C LEU A 13 -9.17 -32.61 27.47
N LEU A 14 -8.10 -32.95 26.75
CA LEU A 14 -7.32 -31.94 26.05
C LEU A 14 -8.35 -31.11 25.28
N PRO A 15 -8.38 -29.78 25.43
CA PRO A 15 -8.98 -28.98 24.38
C PRO A 15 -8.11 -29.30 23.17
N THR A 16 -8.66 -30.09 22.25
CA THR A 16 -8.30 -29.96 20.85
C THR A 16 -8.66 -28.52 20.53
N VAL A 17 -7.69 -27.63 20.76
CA VAL A 17 -7.59 -26.39 20.01
C VAL A 17 -7.44 -26.89 18.60
N ALA A 18 -8.57 -27.07 17.93
CA ALA A 18 -8.59 -26.97 16.50
C ALA A 18 -8.03 -25.58 16.26
N PHE A 19 -6.74 -25.53 15.94
CA PHE A 19 -6.22 -24.46 15.14
C PHE A 19 -7.01 -24.56 13.84
N ALA A 20 -8.18 -23.93 13.80
CA ALA A 20 -8.55 -23.17 12.65
C ALA A 20 -7.47 -22.09 12.56
N GLN A 21 -6.32 -22.49 12.03
CA GLN A 21 -5.51 -21.63 11.23
C GLN A 21 -6.44 -21.27 10.08
N GLU A 22 -7.24 -20.23 10.26
CA GLU A 22 -7.41 -19.29 9.17
C GLU A 22 -6.02 -18.69 8.95
N THR A 23 -5.16 -19.48 8.29
CA THR A 23 -4.49 -18.92 7.15
C THR A 23 -5.62 -18.40 6.27
N THR A 24 -5.99 -17.15 6.48
CA THR A 24 -6.30 -16.27 5.38
C THR A 24 -5.02 -16.23 4.52
N VAL A 25 -4.78 -17.33 3.79
CA VAL A 25 -4.48 -17.17 2.38
C VAL A 25 -5.62 -16.30 1.92
N SER A 26 -5.37 -15.00 1.77
CA SER A 26 -6.18 -14.19 0.91
C SER A 26 -6.04 -14.81 -0.47
N ASN A 27 -6.81 -15.88 -0.71
CA ASN A 27 -7.55 -15.96 -1.93
C ASN A 27 -8.59 -14.84 -1.83
N SER A 28 -8.12 -13.59 -1.89
CA SER A 28 -8.67 -12.67 -2.84
C SER A 28 -8.50 -13.35 -4.19
N LYS A 29 -9.38 -14.33 -4.48
CA LYS A 29 -10.12 -14.19 -5.71
C LYS A 29 -10.84 -12.87 -5.53
N SER A 30 -10.14 -11.79 -5.89
CA SER A 30 -10.79 -10.65 -6.44
C SER A 30 -11.87 -11.23 -7.34
N VAL A 31 -13.13 -10.98 -7.00
CA VAL A 31 -14.17 -11.07 -8.00
C VAL A 31 -13.94 -9.85 -8.90
N SER A 32 -12.82 -9.90 -9.62
CA SER A 32 -12.41 -9.09 -10.74
C SER A 32 -12.39 -10.06 -11.93
N ASP A 33 -13.56 -10.56 -12.29
CA ASP A 33 -13.78 -11.03 -13.67
C ASP A 33 -13.88 -9.84 -14.64
N ALA A 34 -13.62 -8.62 -14.18
CA ALA A 34 -12.98 -7.63 -15.01
C ALA A 34 -11.48 -7.92 -14.96
N ALA A 35 -10.98 -8.65 -15.96
CA ALA A 35 -9.61 -8.45 -16.39
C ALA A 35 -9.40 -6.93 -16.46
N PRO A 36 -8.30 -6.36 -15.90
CA PRO A 36 -7.92 -5.02 -16.32
C PRO A 36 -7.95 -5.05 -17.84
N LEU A 37 -8.50 -4.03 -18.50
CA LEU A 37 -8.36 -3.89 -19.94
C LEU A 37 -6.84 -3.87 -20.19
N ALA A 38 -6.28 -5.05 -20.41
CA ALA A 38 -4.89 -5.25 -20.70
C ALA A 38 -4.80 -4.72 -22.10
N PHE A 39 -4.42 -3.45 -22.20
CA PHE A 39 -4.09 -2.83 -23.46
C PHE A 39 -2.93 -3.62 -24.04
N CYS A 40 -3.32 -4.57 -24.91
CA CYS A 40 -2.46 -5.43 -25.69
C CYS A 40 -1.46 -6.24 -24.82
N SER A 41 -1.96 -7.23 -24.07
CA SER A 41 -1.07 -8.26 -23.51
C SER A 41 -0.66 -9.21 -24.62
N VAL A 42 0.59 -9.09 -25.09
CA VAL A 42 1.21 -10.17 -25.86
C VAL A 42 1.32 -11.36 -24.90
N GLU A 43 0.59 -12.44 -25.16
CA GLU A 43 0.74 -13.64 -24.36
C GLU A 43 2.03 -14.36 -24.77
N PRO A 44 2.84 -14.83 -23.80
CA PRO A 44 4.02 -15.61 -24.11
C PRO A 44 3.63 -16.92 -24.79
N VAL A 45 4.47 -17.40 -25.70
CA VAL A 45 4.26 -18.69 -26.36
C VAL A 45 4.25 -19.79 -25.29
N THR A 46 3.28 -20.69 -25.35
CA THR A 46 3.19 -21.83 -24.42
C THR A 46 3.84 -23.07 -25.04
N PHE A 47 4.62 -23.80 -24.24
CA PHE A 47 5.18 -25.10 -24.61
C PHE A 47 4.55 -26.23 -23.79
N SER A 48 4.13 -27.31 -24.45
CA SER A 48 3.58 -28.50 -23.79
C SER A 48 4.61 -29.62 -23.74
N SER A 49 5.03 -30.01 -22.54
CA SER A 49 5.96 -31.13 -22.34
C SER A 49 5.35 -32.51 -22.60
N GLN A 50 4.02 -32.61 -22.74
CA GLN A 50 3.33 -33.88 -23.00
C GLN A 50 3.64 -34.48 -24.38
N ALA A 51 4.15 -33.65 -25.31
CA ALA A 51 4.54 -34.08 -26.65
C ALA A 51 5.97 -34.65 -26.73
N LEU A 52 6.77 -34.56 -25.67
CA LEU A 52 8.17 -34.98 -25.67
C LEU A 52 8.34 -36.50 -25.56
N MET A 53 9.44 -37.03 -26.11
CA MET A 53 9.80 -38.44 -26.01
C MET A 53 10.45 -38.76 -24.64
N PRO A 54 10.44 -40.04 -24.21
CA PRO A 54 11.23 -40.46 -23.05
C PRO A 54 12.73 -40.18 -23.26
N LYS A 55 13.46 -39.97 -22.16
CA LYS A 55 14.89 -39.67 -22.19
C LYS A 55 15.67 -40.62 -23.13
N GLY A 56 16.48 -40.05 -24.01
CA GLY A 56 17.29 -40.80 -24.98
C GLY A 56 16.54 -41.43 -26.16
N HIS A 57 15.27 -41.11 -26.36
CA HIS A 57 14.49 -41.54 -27.52
C HIS A 57 14.26 -40.35 -28.47
N VAL A 58 14.38 -40.60 -29.77
CA VAL A 58 14.05 -39.63 -30.82
C VAL A 58 13.05 -40.28 -31.77
N LYS A 59 11.95 -39.60 -32.04
CA LYS A 59 10.94 -40.00 -33.02
C LYS A 59 11.07 -39.09 -34.24
N VAL A 60 11.10 -39.68 -35.44
CA VAL A 60 11.08 -38.93 -36.70
C VAL A 60 9.90 -39.40 -37.54
N GLU A 61 9.01 -38.48 -37.89
CA GLU A 61 7.86 -38.71 -38.77
C GLU A 61 8.05 -37.90 -40.05
N ALA A 62 7.82 -38.51 -41.21
CA ALA A 62 7.94 -37.86 -42.52
C ALA A 62 7.12 -38.59 -43.58
N ASN A 63 6.75 -37.90 -44.65
CA ASN A 63 6.03 -38.50 -45.79
C ASN A 63 6.88 -39.53 -46.54
N ARG A 64 8.20 -39.29 -46.65
CA ARG A 64 9.14 -40.21 -47.29
C ARG A 64 10.44 -40.30 -46.50
N THR A 65 10.90 -41.54 -46.31
CA THR A 65 12.18 -41.87 -45.66
C THR A 65 13.03 -42.74 -46.59
N GLU A 66 14.32 -42.44 -46.69
CA GLU A 66 15.31 -43.23 -47.44
C GLU A 66 16.57 -43.45 -46.59
N ILE A 67 16.92 -44.72 -46.34
CA ILE A 67 18.08 -45.08 -45.52
C ILE A 67 19.16 -45.70 -46.42
N ILE A 68 20.31 -45.04 -46.48
CA ILE A 68 21.45 -45.46 -47.30
C ILE A 68 22.48 -46.12 -46.38
N GLN A 69 22.74 -47.41 -46.62
CA GLN A 69 23.80 -48.19 -45.96
C GLN A 69 23.79 -48.15 -44.43
N ASN A 70 22.64 -47.84 -43.82
CA ASN A 70 22.50 -47.67 -42.38
C ASN A 70 23.44 -46.61 -41.78
N THR A 71 23.92 -45.66 -42.60
CA THR A 71 24.83 -44.58 -42.19
C THR A 71 24.23 -43.19 -42.41
N VAL A 72 23.31 -43.07 -43.37
CA VAL A 72 22.60 -41.83 -43.71
C VAL A 72 21.10 -42.12 -43.84
N ALA A 73 20.27 -41.34 -43.16
CA ALA A 73 18.81 -41.34 -43.32
C ALA A 73 18.34 -39.99 -43.85
N LEU A 74 17.61 -40.00 -44.96
CA LEU A 74 17.04 -38.83 -45.62
C LEU A 74 15.52 -38.85 -45.44
N PHE A 75 14.99 -37.80 -44.84
CA PHE A 75 13.57 -37.57 -44.59
C PHE A 75 13.10 -36.39 -45.44
N SER A 76 11.93 -36.51 -46.06
CA SER A 76 11.36 -35.46 -46.91
C SER A 76 9.85 -35.40 -46.85
N GLY A 77 9.32 -34.18 -46.84
CA GLY A 77 7.89 -33.87 -46.78
C GLY A 77 7.34 -33.97 -45.36
N ASN A 78 7.02 -32.82 -44.75
CA ASN A 78 6.49 -32.67 -43.40
C ASN A 78 7.28 -33.52 -42.38
N VAL A 79 8.56 -33.18 -42.20
CA VAL A 79 9.44 -33.90 -41.29
C VAL A 79 9.27 -33.33 -39.88
N ASP A 80 8.78 -34.15 -38.95
CA ASP A 80 8.68 -33.82 -37.53
C ASP A 80 9.62 -34.72 -36.72
N ILE A 81 10.55 -34.08 -35.99
CA ILE A 81 11.54 -34.73 -35.14
C ILE A 81 11.22 -34.34 -33.70
N THR A 82 10.96 -35.33 -32.85
CA THR A 82 10.61 -35.12 -31.44
C THR A 82 11.65 -35.82 -30.57
N SER A 83 12.32 -35.06 -29.70
CA SER A 83 13.25 -35.57 -28.68
C SER A 83 12.62 -35.49 -27.27
N ASP A 84 13.43 -35.74 -26.25
CA ASP A 84 13.08 -35.55 -24.83
C ASP A 84 13.17 -34.10 -24.35
N THR A 85 13.66 -33.18 -25.20
CA THR A 85 13.86 -31.78 -24.86
C THR A 85 13.21 -30.80 -25.84
N ALA A 86 13.06 -31.17 -27.11
CA ALA A 86 12.63 -30.26 -28.17
C ALA A 86 11.85 -30.96 -29.29
N VAL A 87 11.16 -30.14 -30.08
CA VAL A 87 10.47 -30.53 -31.33
C VAL A 87 11.06 -29.72 -32.48
N ILE A 88 11.38 -30.39 -33.59
CA ILE A 88 11.89 -29.77 -34.82
C ILE A 88 10.98 -30.19 -35.98
N SER A 89 10.35 -29.22 -36.64
CA SER A 89 9.59 -29.43 -37.88
C SER A 89 10.35 -28.84 -39.05
N ALA A 90 10.42 -29.53 -40.20
CA ALA A 90 11.12 -29.06 -41.40
C ALA A 90 10.60 -29.72 -42.69
N SER A 91 10.93 -29.13 -43.84
CA SER A 91 10.63 -29.73 -45.15
C SER A 91 11.47 -30.97 -45.45
N GLN A 92 12.73 -30.97 -45.03
CA GLN A 92 13.70 -32.04 -45.23
C GLN A 92 14.62 -32.17 -44.02
N ALA A 93 14.99 -33.40 -43.69
CA ALA A 93 16.02 -33.67 -42.69
C ALA A 93 16.97 -34.76 -43.15
N GLN A 94 18.25 -34.60 -42.85
CA GLN A 94 19.30 -35.59 -43.08
C GLN A 94 19.92 -35.94 -41.74
N VAL A 95 19.93 -37.22 -41.42
CA VAL A 95 20.57 -37.77 -40.22
C VAL A 95 21.76 -38.64 -40.65
N ASN A 96 22.96 -38.32 -40.17
CA ASN A 96 24.19 -39.06 -40.47
C ASN A 96 24.75 -39.75 -39.23
N GLY A 97 25.59 -40.77 -39.44
CA GLY A 97 26.45 -41.37 -38.41
C GLY A 97 25.67 -42.01 -37.26
N ASN A 98 24.51 -42.64 -37.54
CA ASN A 98 23.59 -43.20 -36.55
C ASN A 98 22.99 -42.16 -35.57
N GLY A 99 22.67 -40.95 -36.06
CA GLY A 99 22.07 -39.91 -35.21
C GLY A 99 23.06 -38.91 -34.64
N ARG A 100 24.33 -38.95 -35.07
CA ARG A 100 25.37 -38.02 -34.60
C ARG A 100 25.26 -36.64 -35.23
N ASP A 101 24.90 -36.56 -36.51
CA ASP A 101 24.65 -35.28 -37.17
C ASP A 101 23.23 -35.23 -37.70
N LEU A 102 22.55 -34.12 -37.47
CA LEU A 102 21.23 -33.82 -38.03
C LEU A 102 21.30 -32.48 -38.75
N ILE A 103 20.83 -32.45 -40.00
CA ILE A 103 20.68 -31.23 -40.80
C ILE A 103 19.21 -31.16 -41.24
N ALA A 104 18.46 -30.19 -40.72
CA ALA A 104 17.09 -29.90 -41.13
C ALA A 104 17.07 -28.63 -41.98
N LYS A 105 16.30 -28.62 -43.08
CA LYS A 105 16.21 -27.49 -44.03
C LYS A 105 14.79 -27.28 -44.53
N GLY A 106 14.49 -26.01 -44.81
CA GLY A 106 13.25 -25.54 -45.42
C GLY A 106 12.14 -25.36 -44.39
N GLU A 107 11.85 -24.09 -44.05
CA GLU A 107 10.86 -23.67 -43.06
C GLU A 107 11.01 -24.43 -41.74
N VAL A 108 12.20 -24.36 -41.14
CA VAL A 108 12.49 -25.11 -39.92
C VAL A 108 11.87 -24.40 -38.73
N THR A 109 11.09 -25.11 -37.93
CA THR A 109 10.59 -24.64 -36.64
C THR A 109 11.18 -25.49 -35.53
N TYR A 110 11.97 -24.88 -34.65
CA TYR A 110 12.48 -25.48 -33.42
C TYR A 110 11.66 -24.96 -32.23
N GLN A 111 11.27 -25.84 -31.31
CA GLN A 111 10.56 -25.43 -30.10
C GLN A 111 10.98 -26.26 -28.90
N ASP A 112 11.28 -25.58 -27.79
CA ASP A 112 11.53 -26.19 -26.48
C ASP A 112 10.80 -25.43 -25.36
N ALA A 113 11.12 -25.78 -24.11
CA ALA A 113 10.53 -25.17 -22.92
C ALA A 113 10.86 -23.68 -22.72
N GLN A 114 11.87 -23.14 -23.41
CA GLN A 114 12.38 -21.77 -23.24
C GLN A 114 12.10 -20.88 -24.45
N LEU A 115 12.06 -21.43 -25.67
CA LEU A 115 11.92 -20.64 -26.89
C LEU A 115 11.31 -21.42 -28.06
N LYS A 116 10.66 -20.68 -28.95
CA LYS A 116 10.25 -21.10 -30.30
C LYS A 116 11.08 -20.33 -31.32
N VAL A 117 11.70 -21.02 -32.27
CA VAL A 117 12.56 -20.46 -33.32
C VAL A 117 12.11 -20.93 -34.69
N GLU A 118 11.92 -19.99 -35.59
CA GLU A 118 11.77 -20.22 -37.02
C GLU A 118 13.10 -19.93 -37.71
N SER A 119 13.59 -20.83 -38.56
CA SER A 119 14.91 -20.70 -39.22
C SER A 119 14.95 -21.34 -40.60
N ASP A 120 15.93 -20.95 -41.41
CA ASP A 120 16.15 -21.53 -42.75
C ASP A 120 16.73 -22.95 -42.68
N ALA A 121 17.60 -23.17 -41.69
CA ALA A 121 18.29 -24.42 -41.47
C ALA A 121 18.68 -24.58 -39.99
N VAL A 122 18.64 -25.83 -39.53
CA VAL A 122 19.13 -26.26 -38.21
C VAL A 122 20.16 -27.36 -38.42
N THR A 123 21.32 -27.21 -37.79
CA THR A 123 22.39 -28.22 -37.79
C THR A 123 22.69 -28.61 -36.35
N LEU A 124 22.53 -29.89 -36.03
CA LEU A 124 22.91 -30.48 -34.74
C LEU A 124 24.09 -31.41 -34.96
N ARG A 125 25.16 -31.21 -34.19
CA ARG A 125 26.33 -32.08 -34.11
C ARG A 125 26.42 -32.63 -32.70
N SER A 126 26.02 -33.88 -32.52
CA SER A 126 25.91 -34.52 -31.21
C SER A 126 27.27 -34.79 -30.56
N GLU A 127 28.35 -34.99 -31.32
CA GLU A 127 29.70 -35.16 -30.75
C GLU A 127 30.26 -33.85 -30.18
N GLU A 128 29.92 -32.73 -30.81
CA GLU A 128 30.27 -31.37 -30.37
C GLU A 128 29.21 -30.82 -29.39
N GLU A 129 28.12 -31.55 -29.15
CA GLU A 129 26.93 -31.10 -28.40
C GLU A 129 26.48 -29.69 -28.83
N ARG A 130 26.53 -29.44 -30.14
CA ARG A 130 26.38 -28.11 -30.74
C ARG A 130 25.19 -28.06 -31.70
N LEU A 131 24.32 -27.09 -31.49
CA LEU A 131 23.15 -26.79 -32.32
C LEU A 131 23.31 -25.40 -32.94
N GLU A 132 23.23 -25.31 -34.25
CA GLU A 132 23.33 -24.07 -35.00
C GLU A 132 22.05 -23.82 -35.81
N MET A 133 21.53 -22.61 -35.74
CA MET A 133 20.33 -22.17 -36.46
C MET A 133 20.65 -20.88 -37.23
N GLN A 134 20.23 -20.80 -38.49
CA GLN A 134 20.55 -19.69 -39.39
C GLN A 134 19.30 -18.91 -39.81
N ASN A 135 19.44 -17.59 -39.93
CA ASN A 135 18.39 -16.63 -40.27
C ASN A 135 17.13 -16.85 -39.42
N THR A 136 17.30 -16.67 -38.12
CA THR A 136 16.32 -17.04 -37.12
C THR A 136 15.37 -15.89 -36.79
N ARG A 137 14.11 -16.23 -36.53
CA ARG A 137 13.17 -15.45 -35.72
C ARG A 137 12.82 -16.25 -34.48
N TYR A 138 12.84 -15.62 -33.32
CA TYR A 138 12.61 -16.30 -32.06
C TYR A 138 11.57 -15.60 -31.19
N GLN A 139 10.84 -16.39 -30.43
CA GLN A 139 9.89 -15.96 -29.41
C GLN A 139 10.17 -16.73 -28.12
N LEU A 140 10.14 -16.03 -26.99
CA LEU A 140 10.45 -16.61 -25.68
C LEU A 140 9.19 -17.27 -25.09
N THR A 141 9.40 -18.42 -24.46
CA THR A 141 8.38 -19.23 -23.81
C THR A 141 8.37 -18.87 -22.33
N GLY A 142 7.28 -18.29 -21.83
CA GLY A 142 7.08 -17.95 -20.40
C GLY A 142 7.22 -16.47 -20.01
N PHE A 143 7.79 -15.61 -20.86
CA PHE A 143 7.69 -14.15 -20.72
C PHE A 143 7.62 -13.46 -22.08
N VAL A 144 7.12 -12.22 -22.11
CA VAL A 144 6.95 -11.47 -23.37
C VAL A 144 8.32 -11.02 -23.88
N GLY A 145 8.71 -11.53 -25.03
CA GLY A 145 9.94 -11.15 -25.71
C GLY A 145 10.14 -11.91 -27.01
N GLN A 146 10.55 -11.20 -28.05
CA GLN A 146 10.79 -11.75 -29.37
C GLN A 146 11.91 -11.03 -30.09
N GLY A 147 12.38 -11.62 -31.18
CA GLY A 147 13.54 -11.10 -31.89
C GLY A 147 13.90 -11.86 -33.15
N ALA A 148 14.98 -11.41 -33.77
CA ALA A 148 15.61 -12.09 -34.89
C ALA A 148 17.12 -12.16 -34.66
N ALA A 149 17.77 -13.20 -35.17
CA ALA A 149 19.22 -13.31 -35.15
C ALA A 149 19.69 -14.00 -36.43
N LYS A 150 20.84 -13.57 -36.96
CA LYS A 150 21.42 -14.20 -38.14
C LYS A 150 21.91 -15.60 -37.86
N ASP A 151 22.56 -15.78 -36.72
CA ASP A 151 23.02 -17.09 -36.24
C ASP A 151 22.65 -17.24 -34.76
N ILE A 152 22.06 -18.37 -34.39
CA ILE A 152 21.95 -18.82 -32.99
C ILE A 152 22.76 -20.10 -32.86
N VAL A 153 23.74 -20.09 -31.97
CA VAL A 153 24.59 -21.24 -31.65
C VAL A 153 24.34 -21.62 -30.20
N LEU A 154 23.88 -22.84 -29.95
CA LEU A 154 23.81 -23.44 -28.63
C LEU A 154 24.92 -24.48 -28.55
N ASP A 155 25.75 -24.37 -27.55
CA ASP A 155 26.96 -25.17 -27.38
C ASP A 155 27.07 -25.49 -25.88
N THR A 156 27.23 -26.76 -25.53
CA THR A 156 27.17 -27.16 -24.11
C THR A 156 28.38 -26.74 -23.30
N ASP A 157 29.47 -26.33 -23.95
CA ASP A 157 30.68 -25.79 -23.33
C ASP A 157 30.62 -24.26 -23.20
N THR A 158 30.16 -23.55 -24.23
CA THR A 158 30.18 -22.08 -24.31
C THR A 158 28.83 -21.39 -24.04
N GLY A 159 27.73 -22.14 -24.02
CA GLY A 159 26.38 -21.63 -23.77
C GLY A 159 25.64 -21.22 -25.06
N ILE A 160 24.88 -20.13 -25.02
CA ILE A 160 24.10 -19.63 -26.17
C ILE A 160 24.78 -18.39 -26.73
N VAL A 161 25.05 -18.35 -28.03
CA VAL A 161 25.58 -17.18 -28.74
C VAL A 161 24.66 -16.82 -29.91
N LEU A 162 24.12 -15.61 -29.88
CA LEU A 162 23.33 -15.01 -30.96
C LEU A 162 24.16 -13.94 -31.66
N LYS A 163 24.19 -13.95 -32.99
CA LYS A 163 24.88 -12.93 -33.82
C LYS A 163 23.90 -12.10 -34.61
N GLU A 164 24.20 -10.80 -34.74
CA GLU A 164 23.34 -9.81 -35.40
C GLU A 164 21.89 -9.92 -34.90
N VAL A 165 21.72 -9.77 -33.59
CA VAL A 165 20.48 -10.07 -32.87
C VAL A 165 19.65 -8.82 -32.62
N SER A 166 18.34 -8.96 -32.69
CA SER A 166 17.37 -7.95 -32.29
C SER A 166 16.42 -8.48 -31.21
N PHE A 167 15.95 -7.61 -30.31
CA PHE A 167 15.03 -7.96 -29.23
C PHE A 167 14.00 -6.85 -28.99
N THR A 168 12.73 -7.23 -28.81
CA THR A 168 11.63 -6.33 -28.41
C THR A 168 10.58 -7.09 -27.59
N THR A 169 9.83 -6.37 -26.75
CA THR A 169 8.60 -6.90 -26.11
C THR A 169 7.33 -6.46 -26.85
N CYS A 170 7.46 -5.66 -27.91
CA CYS A 170 6.33 -5.24 -28.74
C CYS A 170 5.86 -6.38 -29.65
N PRO A 171 4.57 -6.41 -30.05
CA PRO A 171 4.04 -7.37 -31.01
C PRO A 171 4.75 -7.31 -32.37
N GLU A 172 4.71 -8.41 -33.11
CA GLU A 172 5.33 -8.48 -34.44
C GLU A 172 4.60 -7.54 -35.42
N GLY A 173 5.36 -6.73 -36.16
CA GLY A 173 4.84 -5.77 -37.12
C GLY A 173 4.48 -4.40 -36.54
N ASP A 174 4.59 -4.21 -35.21
CA ASP A 174 4.38 -2.94 -34.51
C ASP A 174 5.50 -2.70 -33.48
N GLU A 175 6.75 -2.82 -33.94
CA GLU A 175 7.94 -2.67 -33.09
C GLU A 175 8.25 -1.20 -32.78
N ASP A 176 7.45 -0.60 -31.87
CA ASP A 176 7.66 0.77 -31.38
C ASP A 176 9.08 1.02 -30.83
N TRP A 177 9.70 -0.03 -30.28
CA TRP A 177 11.10 -0.02 -29.88
C TRP A 177 11.78 -1.35 -30.20
N LEU A 178 13.09 -1.29 -30.43
CA LEU A 178 13.90 -2.45 -30.76
C LEU A 178 15.32 -2.28 -30.22
N ILE A 179 15.85 -3.32 -29.57
CA ILE A 179 17.29 -3.42 -29.29
C ILE A 179 17.93 -4.18 -30.44
N ARG A 180 19.05 -3.70 -31.00
CA ARG A 180 19.92 -4.48 -31.89
C ARG A 180 21.32 -4.58 -31.31
N ALA A 181 21.90 -5.76 -31.31
CA ALA A 181 23.27 -6.01 -30.87
C ALA A 181 24.03 -6.84 -31.91
N SER A 182 25.35 -6.65 -31.97
CA SER A 182 26.21 -7.45 -32.86
C SER A 182 26.35 -8.89 -32.39
N GLU A 183 26.34 -9.09 -31.07
CA GLU A 183 26.48 -10.39 -30.43
C GLU A 183 25.77 -10.34 -29.07
N ILE A 184 25.02 -11.39 -28.76
CA ILE A 184 24.56 -11.70 -27.40
C ILE A 184 25.11 -13.07 -27.02
N SER A 185 25.74 -13.18 -25.86
CA SER A 185 26.24 -14.44 -25.33
C SER A 185 25.69 -14.70 -23.93
N LEU A 186 25.11 -15.89 -23.72
CA LEU A 186 24.69 -16.40 -22.42
C LEU A 186 25.61 -17.58 -22.08
N GLU A 187 26.49 -17.37 -21.11
CA GLU A 187 27.37 -18.44 -20.63
C GLU A 187 26.58 -19.45 -19.78
N LYS A 188 26.98 -20.71 -19.83
CA LYS A 188 26.29 -21.78 -19.09
C LYS A 188 26.46 -21.59 -17.58
N GLY A 189 25.34 -21.61 -16.86
CA GLY A 189 25.33 -21.48 -15.40
C GLY A 189 25.50 -20.05 -14.88
N THR A 190 25.55 -19.05 -15.77
CA THR A 190 25.48 -17.64 -15.38
C THR A 190 24.03 -17.14 -15.43
N VAL A 191 23.71 -16.18 -14.57
CA VAL A 191 22.43 -15.44 -14.59
C VAL A 191 22.49 -14.20 -15.50
N TRP A 192 23.59 -14.02 -16.24
CA TRP A 192 23.88 -12.85 -17.05
C TRP A 192 24.06 -13.22 -18.53
N GLY A 193 23.25 -12.61 -19.38
CA GLY A 193 23.54 -12.46 -20.80
C GLY A 193 24.41 -11.22 -21.03
N GLN A 194 25.32 -11.29 -21.99
CA GLN A 194 26.19 -10.18 -22.38
C GLN A 194 25.88 -9.78 -23.82
N ALA A 195 25.65 -8.51 -24.07
CA ALA A 195 25.40 -7.94 -25.39
C ALA A 195 26.54 -6.98 -25.78
N LYS A 196 27.03 -7.09 -27.02
CA LYS A 196 28.09 -6.22 -27.57
C LYS A 196 27.55 -5.32 -28.68
N HIS A 197 28.02 -4.08 -28.68
CA HIS A 197 27.63 -3.04 -29.64
C HIS A 197 26.11 -2.87 -29.75
N THR A 198 25.45 -2.82 -28.60
CA THR A 198 24.01 -2.69 -28.47
C THR A 198 23.57 -1.28 -28.87
N ARG A 199 22.50 -1.19 -29.65
CA ARG A 199 21.83 0.05 -30.04
C ARG A 199 20.34 -0.08 -29.73
N PHE A 200 19.81 0.89 -29.01
CA PHE A 200 18.38 0.99 -28.75
C PHE A 200 17.73 1.89 -29.79
N TYR A 201 16.67 1.41 -30.43
CA TYR A 201 15.90 2.12 -31.43
C TYR A 201 14.50 2.40 -30.88
N ILE A 202 14.00 3.61 -31.18
CA ILE A 202 12.57 3.93 -31.10
C ILE A 202 12.11 4.09 -32.54
N ALA A 203 11.15 3.26 -32.96
CA ALA A 203 10.88 2.99 -34.36
C ALA A 203 12.20 2.70 -35.11
N ASP A 204 12.52 3.46 -36.16
CA ASP A 204 13.75 3.31 -36.94
C ASP A 204 14.92 4.21 -36.48
N VAL A 205 14.76 4.98 -35.41
CA VAL A 205 15.76 5.97 -34.97
C VAL A 205 16.61 5.41 -33.81
N PRO A 206 17.95 5.29 -33.96
CA PRO A 206 18.83 4.89 -32.86
C PRO A 206 18.94 6.01 -31.83
N VAL A 207 18.55 5.74 -30.58
CA VAL A 207 18.52 6.72 -29.48
C VAL A 207 19.79 6.67 -28.63
N PHE A 208 20.29 5.47 -28.31
CA PHE A 208 21.55 5.32 -27.58
C PHE A 208 22.32 4.06 -27.98
N TYR A 209 23.63 4.10 -27.74
CA TYR A 209 24.59 3.03 -28.05
C TYR A 209 25.37 2.64 -26.80
N LEU A 210 25.49 1.33 -26.56
CA LEU A 210 26.32 0.74 -25.52
C LEU A 210 27.35 -0.20 -26.16
N PRO A 211 28.66 -0.01 -25.94
CA PRO A 211 29.67 -0.94 -26.46
C PRO A 211 29.55 -2.33 -25.83
N TYR A 212 29.10 -2.39 -24.58
CA TYR A 212 28.89 -3.60 -23.81
C TYR A 212 27.73 -3.39 -22.83
N PHE A 213 26.82 -4.37 -22.75
CA PHE A 213 25.65 -4.35 -21.86
C PHE A 213 25.39 -5.77 -21.32
N ALA A 214 25.50 -5.96 -20.01
CA ALA A 214 25.08 -7.20 -19.38
C ALA A 214 23.61 -7.07 -18.94
N PHE A 215 22.81 -8.09 -19.22
CA PHE A 215 21.39 -8.14 -18.87
C PHE A 215 21.07 -9.47 -18.19
N PRO A 216 20.11 -9.49 -17.26
CA PRO A 216 19.76 -10.72 -16.59
C PRO A 216 18.90 -11.61 -17.47
N VAL A 217 19.09 -12.91 -17.31
CA VAL A 217 18.35 -13.95 -18.06
C VAL A 217 17.39 -14.73 -17.14
N SER A 218 17.21 -14.27 -15.91
CA SER A 218 16.29 -14.81 -14.92
C SER A 218 15.41 -13.70 -14.30
N ASN A 219 14.30 -14.10 -13.69
CA ASN A 219 13.39 -13.19 -12.96
C ASN A 219 13.93 -12.80 -11.56
N GLU A 220 15.20 -13.07 -11.27
CA GLU A 220 15.81 -12.66 -10.00
C GLU A 220 15.97 -11.14 -9.96
N ARG A 221 16.12 -10.57 -8.76
CA ARG A 221 16.44 -9.13 -8.58
C ARG A 221 17.86 -8.86 -9.02
N GLN A 222 18.10 -7.73 -9.70
CA GLN A 222 19.38 -7.50 -10.39
C GLN A 222 19.81 -6.05 -10.34
N THR A 223 21.12 -5.81 -10.21
CA THR A 223 21.73 -4.47 -10.18
C THR A 223 21.67 -3.79 -11.55
N GLY A 224 21.25 -2.53 -11.61
CA GLY A 224 21.17 -1.78 -12.86
C GLY A 224 20.58 -0.37 -12.70
N LEU A 225 20.63 0.40 -13.79
CA LEU A 225 19.94 1.69 -13.88
C LEU A 225 18.43 1.47 -14.04
N LEU A 226 17.64 2.20 -13.26
CA LEU A 226 16.20 2.29 -13.47
C LEU A 226 15.89 3.46 -14.41
N PHE A 227 14.64 3.56 -14.85
CA PHE A 227 14.22 4.67 -15.71
C PHE A 227 14.37 6.01 -15.00
N PRO A 228 14.87 7.03 -15.70
CA PRO A 228 14.94 8.36 -15.14
C PRO A 228 13.55 8.98 -15.05
N GLU A 229 13.40 9.91 -14.12
CA GLU A 229 12.22 10.76 -13.98
C GLU A 229 12.58 12.19 -14.38
N LEU A 230 11.73 12.81 -15.21
CA LEU A 230 11.88 14.21 -15.61
C LEU A 230 10.64 14.99 -15.20
N THR A 231 10.81 15.88 -14.23
CA THR A 231 9.74 16.78 -13.78
C THR A 231 10.15 18.23 -13.93
N SER A 232 9.18 19.13 -13.87
CA SER A 232 9.44 20.54 -13.77
C SER A 232 8.42 21.22 -12.87
N SER A 233 8.89 22.10 -11.99
CA SER A 233 8.03 22.88 -11.10
C SER A 233 8.57 24.30 -10.90
N SER A 234 7.71 25.19 -10.41
CA SER A 234 8.14 26.52 -9.95
C SER A 234 9.16 26.46 -8.80
N ARG A 235 9.21 25.38 -8.02
CA ARG A 235 10.12 25.23 -6.87
C ARG A 235 11.48 24.64 -7.20
N THR A 236 11.54 23.69 -8.13
CA THR A 236 12.77 22.93 -8.44
C THR A 236 13.34 23.27 -9.83
N GLY A 237 12.57 23.93 -10.69
CA GLY A 237 12.93 24.20 -12.07
C GLY A 237 12.76 22.95 -12.92
N VAL A 238 13.73 22.60 -13.75
CA VAL A 238 13.81 21.27 -14.37
C VAL A 238 14.50 20.33 -13.38
N ASP A 239 13.87 19.18 -13.15
CA ASP A 239 14.26 18.19 -12.15
C ASP A 239 14.43 16.83 -12.83
N TYR A 240 15.66 16.31 -12.79
CA TYR A 240 16.04 15.04 -13.41
C TYR A 240 16.58 14.09 -12.35
N THR A 241 15.95 12.93 -12.20
CA THR A 241 16.38 11.88 -11.27
C THR A 241 16.83 10.64 -12.03
N GLN A 242 17.98 10.07 -11.68
CA GLN A 242 18.50 8.83 -12.28
C GLN A 242 18.71 7.75 -11.21
N PRO A 243 17.75 6.86 -10.97
CA PRO A 243 17.93 5.80 -9.98
C PRO A 243 18.89 4.71 -10.47
N PHE A 244 19.75 4.24 -9.57
CA PHE A 244 20.60 3.06 -9.71
C PHE A 244 20.25 2.05 -8.61
N TYR A 245 19.71 0.90 -8.99
CA TYR A 245 19.38 -0.17 -8.08
C TYR A 245 20.57 -1.13 -7.94
N TRP A 246 20.93 -1.49 -6.72
CA TRP A 246 22.02 -2.37 -6.35
C TRP A 246 21.47 -3.54 -5.54
N ASN A 247 21.36 -4.70 -6.19
CA ASN A 247 21.10 -5.96 -5.51
C ASN A 247 22.40 -6.45 -4.86
N ILE A 248 22.52 -6.28 -3.54
CA ILE A 248 23.74 -6.65 -2.80
C ILE A 248 23.70 -8.12 -2.40
N ALA A 249 22.54 -8.59 -1.92
CA ALA A 249 22.28 -9.97 -1.55
C ALA A 249 20.78 -10.30 -1.66
N PRO A 250 20.38 -11.58 -1.65
CA PRO A 250 18.96 -11.97 -1.73
C PRO A 250 18.07 -11.35 -0.66
N ASN A 251 18.62 -10.88 0.45
CA ASN A 251 17.87 -10.38 1.58
C ASN A 251 18.17 -8.90 1.92
N TYR A 252 18.97 -8.18 1.13
CA TYR A 252 19.11 -6.73 1.25
C TYR A 252 19.59 -6.08 -0.06
N ASP A 253 19.07 -4.89 -0.32
CA ASP A 253 19.36 -4.11 -1.52
C ASP A 253 19.47 -2.60 -1.21
N MET A 254 19.95 -1.85 -2.19
CA MET A 254 20.12 -0.40 -2.09
C MET A 254 19.74 0.27 -3.41
N THR A 255 19.07 1.42 -3.36
CA THR A 255 18.79 2.28 -4.51
C THR A 255 19.43 3.64 -4.29
N ILE A 256 20.29 4.07 -5.21
CA ILE A 256 20.97 5.37 -5.16
C ILE A 256 20.46 6.20 -6.33
N SER A 257 19.83 7.34 -6.05
CA SER A 257 19.16 8.18 -7.04
C SER A 257 19.70 9.61 -6.96
N PRO A 258 20.73 9.95 -7.76
CA PRO A 258 21.12 11.34 -7.97
C PRO A 258 19.97 12.11 -8.63
N ARG A 259 19.63 13.26 -8.06
CA ARG A 259 18.56 14.16 -8.49
C ARG A 259 19.13 15.55 -8.74
N LEU A 260 19.04 16.02 -9.98
CA LEU A 260 19.49 17.34 -10.41
C LEU A 260 18.29 18.28 -10.54
N MET A 261 18.29 19.37 -9.77
CA MET A 261 17.27 20.42 -9.81
C MET A 261 17.90 21.73 -10.27
N THR A 262 17.44 22.31 -11.38
CA THR A 262 18.10 23.50 -11.96
C THR A 262 18.05 24.75 -11.09
N LEU A 263 17.06 24.87 -10.18
CA LEU A 263 16.95 26.01 -9.26
C LEU A 263 17.62 25.78 -7.90
N ARG A 264 17.99 24.53 -7.57
CA ARG A 264 18.45 24.17 -6.20
C ARG A 264 19.81 23.50 -6.13
N GLY A 265 20.16 22.63 -7.08
CA GLY A 265 21.43 21.89 -7.06
C GLY A 265 21.25 20.38 -7.24
N VAL A 266 22.24 19.61 -6.78
CA VAL A 266 22.28 18.14 -6.90
C VAL A 266 22.02 17.52 -5.54
N GLN A 267 20.91 16.79 -5.41
CA GLN A 267 20.55 15.99 -4.26
C GLN A 267 20.93 14.52 -4.51
N LEU A 268 21.29 13.79 -3.45
CA LEU A 268 21.51 12.35 -3.49
C LEU A 268 20.48 11.66 -2.61
N ASN A 269 19.60 10.85 -3.20
CA ASN A 269 18.63 10.04 -2.47
C ASN A 269 19.16 8.61 -2.39
N THR A 270 19.16 8.02 -1.20
CA THR A 270 19.66 6.67 -0.95
C THR A 270 18.64 5.90 -0.13
N GLU A 271 18.14 4.80 -0.69
CA GLU A 271 17.28 3.84 0.00
C GLU A 271 18.05 2.54 0.22
N PHE A 272 18.05 2.01 1.44
CA PHE A 272 18.57 0.70 1.79
C PHE A 272 17.45 -0.12 2.40
N ARG A 273 17.27 -1.36 1.94
CA ARG A 273 16.23 -2.25 2.45
C ARG A 273 16.82 -3.59 2.82
N TYR A 274 16.31 -4.18 3.90
CA TYR A 274 16.70 -5.52 4.30
C TYR A 274 15.50 -6.33 4.80
N LEU A 275 15.65 -7.64 4.68
CA LEU A 275 14.74 -8.66 5.15
C LEU A 275 15.57 -9.76 5.81
N THR A 276 15.09 -10.28 6.92
CA THR A 276 15.64 -11.44 7.62
C THR A 276 14.49 -12.41 7.91
N GLU A 277 14.77 -13.55 8.53
CA GLU A 277 13.72 -14.51 8.92
C GLU A 277 12.72 -13.93 9.93
N ARG A 278 13.15 -12.96 10.74
CA ARG A 278 12.37 -12.42 11.86
C ARG A 278 12.09 -10.93 11.76
N SER A 279 12.72 -10.21 10.83
CA SER A 279 12.63 -8.76 10.75
C SER A 279 12.76 -8.23 9.34
N GLN A 280 12.25 -7.02 9.12
CA GLN A 280 12.44 -6.24 7.92
C GLN A 280 12.72 -4.80 8.31
N GLY A 281 13.35 -4.05 7.42
CA GLY A 281 13.54 -2.63 7.63
C GLY A 281 14.04 -1.89 6.42
N LYS A 282 14.01 -0.57 6.53
CA LYS A 282 14.43 0.38 5.51
C LYS A 282 15.20 1.51 6.17
N ALA A 283 16.26 1.97 5.51
CA ALA A 283 16.95 3.21 5.85
C ALA A 283 16.94 4.09 4.62
N TYR A 284 16.54 5.33 4.77
CA TYR A 284 16.38 6.28 3.69
C TYR A 284 17.07 7.59 4.05
N VAL A 285 17.87 8.12 3.13
CA VAL A 285 18.65 9.35 3.33
C VAL A 285 18.58 10.16 2.05
N GLU A 286 18.16 11.41 2.16
CA GLU A 286 18.17 12.41 1.11
C GLU A 286 19.10 13.54 1.54
N TYR A 287 20.10 13.88 0.72
CA TYR A 287 21.09 14.89 1.08
C TYR A 287 21.36 15.84 -0.10
N LEU A 288 21.09 17.12 0.11
CA LEU A 288 21.41 18.23 -0.79
C LEU A 288 22.48 19.10 -0.11
N PRO A 289 23.74 19.05 -0.54
CA PRO A 289 24.84 19.74 0.15
C PRO A 289 24.79 21.28 0.06
N SER A 290 24.05 21.84 -0.90
CA SER A 290 23.97 23.29 -1.10
C SER A 290 22.70 23.62 -1.90
N ASP A 291 21.71 24.22 -1.24
CA ASP A 291 20.45 24.65 -1.88
C ASP A 291 20.55 26.09 -2.39
N SER A 292 20.70 26.27 -3.70
CA SER A 292 20.90 27.58 -4.34
C SER A 292 19.68 28.52 -4.32
N ASP A 293 18.49 28.02 -3.96
CA ASP A 293 17.26 28.82 -3.84
C ASP A 293 17.16 29.50 -2.46
N ILE A 294 18.02 29.13 -1.51
CA ILE A 294 18.00 29.64 -0.14
C ILE A 294 19.28 30.46 0.12
N THR A 295 19.13 31.59 0.82
CA THR A 295 20.26 32.42 1.26
C THR A 295 21.29 31.58 2.02
N ASP A 296 22.58 31.84 1.78
CA ASP A 296 23.73 31.11 2.34
C ASP A 296 23.94 29.68 1.80
N ASN A 297 23.09 29.22 0.89
CA ASN A 297 23.14 27.90 0.25
C ASN A 297 23.35 26.72 1.24
N PRO A 298 22.49 26.58 2.26
CA PRO A 298 22.65 25.58 3.30
C PRO A 298 22.59 24.15 2.75
N ASP A 299 23.14 23.20 3.50
CA ASP A 299 22.84 21.79 3.31
C ASP A 299 21.43 21.48 3.80
N ARG A 300 20.74 20.59 3.10
CA ARG A 300 19.39 20.14 3.44
C ARG A 300 19.34 18.64 3.38
N TYR A 301 18.67 18.04 4.35
CA TYR A 301 18.60 16.60 4.45
C TYR A 301 17.29 16.10 5.05
N PHE A 302 16.93 14.89 4.66
CA PHE A 302 15.90 14.10 5.29
C PHE A 302 16.45 12.70 5.51
N TYR A 303 16.13 12.10 6.65
CA TYR A 303 16.46 10.72 6.91
C TYR A 303 15.29 10.00 7.57
N ARG A 304 15.18 8.70 7.31
CA ARG A 304 14.21 7.82 7.96
C ARG A 304 14.79 6.43 8.14
N LEU A 305 14.54 5.83 9.28
CA LEU A 305 14.90 4.46 9.63
C LEU A 305 13.64 3.76 10.12
N GLU A 306 13.20 2.77 9.34
CA GLU A 306 12.10 1.89 9.68
C GLU A 306 12.64 0.49 10.00
N HIS A 307 12.16 -0.10 11.09
CA HIS A 307 12.40 -1.50 11.43
C HIS A 307 11.15 -2.11 12.04
N GLN A 308 10.81 -3.32 11.61
CA GLN A 308 9.78 -4.13 12.23
C GLN A 308 10.27 -5.57 12.31
N GLY A 309 10.23 -6.17 13.49
CA GLY A 309 10.63 -7.56 13.62
C GLY A 309 10.51 -8.16 15.01
N LEU A 310 10.47 -9.49 15.03
CA LEU A 310 10.49 -10.28 16.25
C LEU A 310 11.93 -10.41 16.75
N ILE A 311 12.22 -9.83 17.92
CA ILE A 311 13.51 -10.02 18.60
C ILE A 311 13.53 -11.33 19.41
N ALA A 312 12.35 -11.81 19.79
CA ALA A 312 12.07 -13.12 20.38
C ALA A 312 10.63 -13.52 19.99
N ASP A 313 10.22 -14.76 20.29
CA ASP A 313 8.97 -15.33 19.75
C ASP A 313 7.71 -14.51 20.08
N ASP A 314 7.68 -13.87 21.25
CA ASP A 314 6.55 -13.04 21.72
C ASP A 314 6.87 -11.53 21.75
N TRP A 315 8.06 -11.12 21.30
CA TRP A 315 8.55 -9.73 21.42
C TRP A 315 8.74 -9.08 20.05
N LEU A 316 7.92 -8.06 19.77
CA LEU A 316 7.94 -7.28 18.55
C LEU A 316 8.61 -5.92 18.78
N LEU A 317 9.68 -5.65 18.06
CA LEU A 317 10.34 -4.34 17.98
C LEU A 317 9.83 -3.59 16.74
N ASN A 318 9.37 -2.37 16.94
CA ASN A 318 9.03 -1.41 15.89
C ASN A 318 9.87 -0.16 16.09
N VAL A 319 10.50 0.34 15.02
CA VAL A 319 11.24 1.60 15.00
C VAL A 319 10.76 2.38 13.78
N ASP A 320 10.38 3.63 13.99
CA ASP A 320 10.22 4.62 12.94
C ASP A 320 10.88 5.90 13.42
N PHE A 321 12.10 6.13 12.99
CA PHE A 321 12.89 7.29 13.41
C PHE A 321 13.27 8.11 12.20
N ASN A 322 12.99 9.40 12.23
CA ASN A 322 13.21 10.28 11.09
C ASN A 322 13.52 11.70 11.54
N GLY A 323 13.98 12.51 10.60
CA GLY A 323 14.26 13.92 10.82
C GLY A 323 14.55 14.65 9.52
N LEU A 324 14.47 15.97 9.59
CA LEU A 324 14.71 16.88 8.49
C LEU A 324 15.61 18.03 8.93
N SER A 325 16.21 18.72 7.95
CA SER A 325 17.09 19.87 8.21
C SER A 325 16.35 21.14 8.63
N ASP A 326 15.13 21.33 8.12
CA ASP A 326 14.34 22.54 8.30
C ASP A 326 12.84 22.32 7.96
N ASP A 327 11.97 23.16 8.52
CA ASP A 327 10.50 23.05 8.41
C ASP A 327 9.98 23.08 6.97
N ASN A 328 10.72 23.71 6.05
CA ASN A 328 10.33 23.83 4.64
C ASN A 328 10.83 22.66 3.79
N TYR A 329 11.49 21.64 4.35
CA TYR A 329 12.09 20.55 3.58
C TYR A 329 11.06 19.83 2.70
N LEU A 330 9.98 19.34 3.30
CA LEU A 330 8.91 18.63 2.59
C LEU A 330 8.22 19.53 1.56
N VAL A 331 7.98 20.78 1.94
CA VAL A 331 7.31 21.77 1.09
C VAL A 331 8.16 22.11 -0.13
N ASP A 332 9.47 22.24 0.00
CA ASP A 332 10.35 22.60 -1.12
C ASP A 332 10.73 21.37 -1.96
N LEU A 333 11.30 20.34 -1.33
CA LEU A 333 11.96 19.23 -2.03
C LEU A 333 11.03 18.03 -2.24
N GLY A 334 10.03 17.85 -1.36
CA GLY A 334 9.19 16.66 -1.29
C GLY A 334 9.95 15.44 -0.78
N SER A 335 9.23 14.36 -0.49
CA SER A 335 9.80 13.05 -0.19
C SER A 335 8.85 11.95 -0.66
N ASP A 336 9.35 10.73 -0.84
CA ASP A 336 8.50 9.57 -1.14
C ASP A 336 7.73 9.05 0.08
N TYR A 337 8.11 9.47 1.28
CA TYR A 337 7.59 8.95 2.55
C TYR A 337 6.61 9.88 3.28
N TYR A 338 6.69 11.18 3.02
CA TYR A 338 5.84 12.20 3.63
C TYR A 338 5.24 13.07 2.53
N SER A 339 3.95 13.39 2.69
CA SER A 339 3.24 14.34 1.86
C SER A 339 3.70 15.76 2.15
N ARG A 340 3.56 16.63 1.16
CA ARG A 340 3.82 18.08 1.32
C ARG A 340 2.77 18.76 2.19
N ALA A 341 1.66 18.08 2.51
CA ALA A 341 0.64 18.54 3.44
C ALA A 341 0.91 18.11 4.89
N ASP A 342 1.91 17.25 5.14
CA ASP A 342 2.20 16.79 6.50
C ASP A 342 2.80 17.94 7.32
N THR A 343 2.25 18.15 8.52
CA THR A 343 2.65 19.24 9.43
C THR A 343 3.57 18.77 10.55
N HIS A 344 3.82 17.48 10.64
CA HIS A 344 4.67 16.89 11.65
C HIS A 344 5.23 15.55 11.16
N LEU A 345 6.35 15.15 11.75
CA LEU A 345 6.94 13.83 11.54
C LEU A 345 6.90 13.04 12.84
N TYR A 346 6.49 11.78 12.73
CA TYR A 346 6.38 10.88 13.88
C TYR A 346 7.69 10.15 14.14
N ARG A 347 8.19 10.19 15.38
CA ARG A 347 9.38 9.45 15.81
C ARG A 347 9.00 8.49 16.91
N SER A 348 9.23 7.21 16.69
CA SER A 348 8.93 6.20 17.71
C SER A 348 9.89 5.02 17.74
N VAL A 349 10.09 4.52 18.95
CA VAL A 349 10.71 3.23 19.21
C VAL A 349 9.78 2.49 20.14
N GLY A 350 9.26 1.35 19.69
CA GLY A 350 8.27 0.56 20.41
C GLY A 350 8.69 -0.89 20.57
N LEU A 351 8.60 -1.41 21.78
CA LEU A 351 8.78 -2.82 22.10
C LEU A 351 7.47 -3.37 22.68
N SER A 352 6.89 -4.35 22.01
CA SER A 352 5.62 -4.97 22.42
C SER A 352 5.79 -6.44 22.75
N TYR A 353 5.19 -6.88 23.84
CA TYR A 353 5.10 -8.28 24.24
C TYR A 353 3.63 -8.73 24.17
N TYR A 354 3.39 -9.89 23.55
CA TYR A 354 2.05 -10.45 23.43
C TYR A 354 2.00 -11.88 23.99
N SER A 355 0.97 -12.15 24.77
CA SER A 355 0.59 -13.48 25.26
C SER A 355 -0.93 -13.65 25.15
N GLN A 356 -1.48 -14.79 25.58
CA GLN A 356 -2.91 -15.08 25.45
C GLN A 356 -3.82 -14.07 26.17
N ASN A 357 -3.36 -13.57 27.32
CA ASN A 357 -4.16 -12.76 28.25
C ASN A 357 -3.45 -11.45 28.66
N LEU A 358 -2.28 -11.16 28.08
CA LEU A 358 -1.42 -10.06 28.48
C LEU A 358 -0.78 -9.44 27.24
N SER A 359 -0.94 -8.13 27.09
CA SER A 359 -0.15 -7.33 26.17
C SER A 359 0.60 -6.26 26.95
N VAL A 360 1.90 -6.12 26.70
CA VAL A 360 2.72 -5.02 27.24
C VAL A 360 3.27 -4.23 26.07
N SER A 361 3.14 -2.91 26.09
CA SER A 361 3.72 -2.02 25.08
C SER A 361 4.60 -0.99 25.77
N MET A 362 5.86 -0.93 25.39
CA MET A 362 6.84 0.07 25.87
C MET A 362 7.22 0.92 24.67
N GLN A 363 7.00 2.23 24.75
CA GLN A 363 7.17 3.13 23.62
C GLN A 363 7.88 4.41 24.04
N ILE A 364 8.78 4.89 23.18
CA ILE A 364 9.28 6.26 23.18
C ILE A 364 8.63 6.93 22.00
N LYS A 365 7.96 8.07 22.22
CA LYS A 365 7.26 8.83 21.18
C LYS A 365 7.69 10.27 21.22
N ASP A 366 8.06 10.78 20.06
CA ASP A 366 8.46 12.17 19.84
C ASP A 366 7.88 12.64 18.51
N PHE A 367 7.69 13.95 18.37
CA PHE A 367 7.14 14.57 17.18
C PHE A 367 8.02 15.74 16.77
N GLU A 368 8.43 15.76 15.51
CA GLU A 368 8.96 16.99 14.92
C GLU A 368 7.78 17.76 14.33
N VAL A 369 7.34 18.83 14.98
CA VAL A 369 6.27 19.69 14.44
C VAL A 369 6.90 20.78 13.58
N LEU A 370 6.30 21.03 12.41
CA LEU A 370 6.81 22.00 11.45
C LEU A 370 6.16 23.37 11.65
N GLY A 371 6.97 24.42 11.63
CA GLY A 371 6.52 25.80 11.81
C GLY A 371 6.47 26.24 13.27
N ASN A 372 5.94 27.44 13.49
CA ASN A 372 5.84 28.06 14.81
C ASN A 372 4.52 27.66 15.49
N THR A 373 4.47 26.43 15.94
CA THR A 373 3.37 25.87 16.72
C THR A 373 3.75 25.79 18.20
N ALA A 374 2.75 25.68 19.08
CA ALA A 374 2.98 25.38 20.49
C ALA A 374 3.81 24.09 20.63
N ASP A 375 4.84 24.13 21.47
CA ASP A 375 5.80 23.04 21.63
C ASP A 375 5.10 21.70 21.92
N SER A 376 5.47 20.65 21.18
CA SER A 376 4.88 19.32 21.35
C SER A 376 5.44 18.60 22.57
N TYR A 377 4.57 17.91 23.30
CA TYR A 377 5.01 16.95 24.30
C TYR A 377 5.54 15.66 23.65
N ARG A 378 6.51 15.04 24.31
CA ARG A 378 7.06 13.71 24.00
C ARG A 378 6.81 12.78 25.16
N ALA A 379 6.57 11.49 24.87
CA ALA A 379 6.36 10.46 25.88
C ALA A 379 7.61 9.55 25.97
N VAL A 380 8.37 9.67 27.05
CA VAL A 380 9.71 9.07 27.19
C VAL A 380 9.96 8.52 28.60
N PRO A 381 9.68 7.24 28.87
CA PRO A 381 8.89 6.30 28.08
C PRO A 381 7.40 6.32 28.44
N GLU A 382 6.58 5.72 27.57
CA GLU A 382 5.21 5.28 27.85
C GLU A 382 5.20 3.73 27.94
N ILE A 383 4.65 3.18 29.01
CA ILE A 383 4.51 1.75 29.22
C ILE A 383 3.04 1.44 29.50
N LYS A 384 2.42 0.66 28.62
CA LYS A 384 1.03 0.20 28.72
C LYS A 384 0.97 -1.30 28.99
N ILE A 385 0.10 -1.71 29.90
CA ILE A 385 -0.15 -3.10 30.25
C ILE A 385 -1.66 -3.32 30.14
N ASN A 386 -2.07 -4.26 29.29
CA ASN A 386 -3.45 -4.74 29.23
C ASN A 386 -3.47 -6.21 29.61
N TYR A 387 -4.32 -6.55 30.57
CA TYR A 387 -4.52 -7.92 31.03
C TYR A 387 -6.01 -8.25 31.00
N ASN A 388 -6.37 -9.32 30.29
CA ASN A 388 -7.75 -9.78 30.15
C ASN A 388 -7.88 -11.21 30.66
N LYS A 389 -8.89 -11.49 31.47
CA LYS A 389 -9.14 -12.82 32.01
C LYS A 389 -10.62 -13.08 32.23
N ALA A 390 -11.12 -14.15 31.62
CA ALA A 390 -12.43 -14.70 31.94
C ALA A 390 -12.43 -15.27 33.38
N LEU A 391 -13.40 -14.83 34.19
CA LEU A 391 -13.67 -15.28 35.55
C LEU A 391 -14.93 -16.16 35.58
N GLY A 392 -14.92 -17.23 34.78
CA GLY A 392 -16.06 -18.12 34.57
C GLY A 392 -16.69 -17.91 33.19
N GLU A 393 -17.97 -18.26 33.04
CA GLU A 393 -18.68 -18.20 31.76
C GLU A 393 -19.25 -16.81 31.43
N TYR A 394 -19.60 -16.03 32.46
CA TYR A 394 -20.35 -14.77 32.28
C TYR A 394 -19.64 -13.52 32.79
N LEU A 395 -18.47 -13.67 33.40
CA LEU A 395 -17.75 -12.56 34.02
C LEU A 395 -16.36 -12.45 33.42
N GLU A 396 -15.98 -11.24 33.01
CA GLU A 396 -14.67 -10.90 32.49
C GLU A 396 -14.02 -9.85 33.39
N PHE A 397 -12.72 -10.03 33.63
CA PHE A 397 -11.88 -9.05 34.30
C PHE A 397 -10.87 -8.50 33.32
N ASN A 398 -10.87 -7.19 33.14
CA ASN A 398 -9.90 -6.47 32.33
C ASN A 398 -9.13 -5.51 33.24
N LEU A 399 -7.83 -5.39 33.02
CA LEU A 399 -6.96 -4.46 33.74
C LEU A 399 -6.14 -3.71 32.71
N GLU A 400 -6.36 -2.42 32.62
CA GLU A 400 -5.52 -1.50 31.88
C GLU A 400 -4.64 -0.73 32.87
N SER A 401 -3.36 -0.58 32.56
CA SER A 401 -2.44 0.21 33.38
C SER A 401 -1.41 0.89 32.49
N GLU A 402 -1.04 2.11 32.86
CA GLU A 402 -0.09 2.92 32.14
C GLU A 402 0.88 3.61 33.10
N VAL A 403 2.16 3.69 32.71
CA VAL A 403 3.13 4.63 33.27
C VAL A 403 3.69 5.43 32.12
N ALA A 404 3.60 6.76 32.16
CA ALA A 404 4.15 7.63 31.13
C ALA A 404 4.91 8.80 31.76
N HIS A 405 6.03 9.18 31.16
CA HIS A 405 6.71 10.43 31.46
C HIS A 405 6.62 11.36 30.25
N PHE A 406 6.01 12.52 30.45
CA PHE A 406 5.79 13.56 29.46
C PHE A 406 6.77 14.70 29.68
N ASP A 407 7.51 15.00 28.63
CA ASP A 407 8.52 16.05 28.60
C ASP A 407 8.29 16.94 27.37
N ASN A 408 8.91 18.11 27.34
CA ASN A 408 8.76 19.11 26.29
C ASN A 408 10.14 19.63 25.87
N THR A 409 10.26 20.16 24.66
CA THR A 409 11.50 20.79 24.17
C THR A 409 11.81 22.11 24.89
N LEU A 410 10.78 22.78 25.41
CA LEU A 410 10.91 23.99 26.20
C LEU A 410 11.15 23.66 27.68
N ASP A 411 12.34 23.96 28.19
CA ASP A 411 12.75 23.70 29.59
C ASP A 411 11.82 24.33 30.64
N THR A 412 11.05 25.37 30.28
CA THR A 412 10.10 26.02 31.18
C THR A 412 8.69 25.44 31.14
N ALA A 413 8.39 24.55 30.19
CA ALA A 413 7.08 23.92 30.12
C ALA A 413 6.92 22.91 31.27
N PRO A 414 5.68 22.74 31.80
CA PRO A 414 5.40 21.72 32.81
C PRO A 414 5.69 20.33 32.25
N THR A 415 6.41 19.49 33.00
CA THR A 415 6.60 18.06 32.68
C THR A 415 5.76 17.22 33.63
N ALA A 416 5.51 15.95 33.31
CA ALA A 416 4.74 15.08 34.21
C ALA A 416 5.13 13.62 34.13
N THR A 417 5.11 12.95 35.28
CA THR A 417 5.05 11.49 35.36
C THR A 417 3.64 11.08 35.77
N ARG A 418 2.99 10.29 34.93
CA ARG A 418 1.63 9.79 35.11
C ARG A 418 1.66 8.28 35.36
N PHE A 419 1.00 7.84 36.43
CA PHE A 419 0.63 6.44 36.64
C PHE A 419 -0.89 6.30 36.58
N HIS A 420 -1.38 5.34 35.81
CA HIS A 420 -2.79 5.05 35.66
C HIS A 420 -3.07 3.56 35.83
N VAL A 421 -4.20 3.23 36.45
CA VAL A 421 -4.72 1.87 36.53
C VAL A 421 -6.25 1.89 36.49
N ALA A 422 -6.83 1.00 35.69
CA ALA A 422 -8.26 0.88 35.42
C ALA A 422 -8.70 -0.59 35.42
N PRO A 423 -8.90 -1.21 36.60
CA PRO A 423 -9.59 -2.49 36.68
C PRO A 423 -11.06 -2.35 36.26
N THR A 424 -11.49 -3.26 35.40
CA THR A 424 -12.85 -3.35 34.86
C THR A 424 -13.42 -4.74 35.09
N LEU A 425 -14.65 -4.80 35.57
CA LEU A 425 -15.45 -6.03 35.63
C LEU A 425 -16.60 -5.90 34.63
N ALA A 426 -16.72 -6.86 33.71
CA ALA A 426 -17.73 -6.87 32.68
C ALA A 426 -18.54 -8.16 32.68
N VAL A 427 -19.85 -8.05 32.44
CA VAL A 427 -20.78 -9.16 32.24
C VAL A 427 -21.37 -9.05 30.83
N PRO A 428 -20.72 -9.67 29.82
CA PRO A 428 -21.21 -9.65 28.44
C PRO A 428 -22.17 -10.81 28.18
N LEU A 429 -23.46 -10.52 28.05
CA LEU A 429 -24.48 -11.48 27.64
C LEU A 429 -24.74 -11.33 26.14
N ARG A 430 -24.32 -12.31 25.35
CA ARG A 430 -24.46 -12.30 23.88
C ARG A 430 -25.38 -13.42 23.42
N ALA A 431 -26.29 -13.10 22.51
CA ALA A 431 -27.15 -14.04 21.80
C ALA A 431 -27.20 -13.67 20.31
N ALA A 432 -27.68 -14.57 19.45
CA ALA A 432 -27.78 -14.28 18.01
C ALA A 432 -28.69 -13.09 17.69
N TRP A 433 -29.63 -12.74 18.57
CA TRP A 433 -30.61 -11.67 18.39
C TRP A 433 -30.30 -10.38 19.16
N GLY A 434 -29.19 -10.34 19.90
CA GLY A 434 -28.82 -9.15 20.65
C GLY A 434 -27.70 -9.36 21.67
N GLU A 435 -27.26 -8.28 22.28
CA GLU A 435 -26.29 -8.29 23.35
C GLU A 435 -26.65 -7.31 24.46
N LEU A 436 -26.21 -7.63 25.67
CA LEU A 436 -26.31 -6.79 26.85
C LEU A 436 -24.98 -6.86 27.58
N VAL A 437 -24.29 -5.73 27.70
CA VAL A 437 -23.00 -5.60 28.37
C VAL A 437 -23.17 -4.66 29.56
N ALA A 438 -22.95 -5.18 30.76
CA ALA A 438 -22.85 -4.40 31.97
C ALA A 438 -21.39 -4.37 32.43
N GLU A 439 -20.79 -3.20 32.53
CA GLU A 439 -19.41 -3.03 32.95
C GLU A 439 -19.27 -1.96 34.02
N THR A 440 -18.29 -2.15 34.89
CA THR A 440 -17.88 -1.15 35.87
C THR A 440 -16.36 -1.06 35.92
N THR A 441 -15.85 0.16 35.94
CA THR A 441 -14.43 0.48 35.88
C THR A 441 -14.10 1.46 37.00
N LEU A 442 -12.96 1.26 37.66
CA LEU A 442 -12.42 2.21 38.63
C LEU A 442 -11.12 2.78 38.07
N PHE A 443 -11.14 4.04 37.67
CA PHE A 443 -9.94 4.76 37.22
C PHE A 443 -9.21 5.33 38.42
N GLN A 444 -7.93 5.00 38.57
CA GLN A 444 -7.02 5.69 39.48
C GLN A 444 -5.87 6.26 38.66
N THR A 445 -5.67 7.59 38.72
CA THR A 445 -4.54 8.26 38.10
C THR A 445 -3.78 9.08 39.13
N VAL A 446 -2.45 9.00 39.11
CA VAL A 446 -1.55 9.79 39.94
C VAL A 446 -0.61 10.55 39.01
N TYR A 447 -0.48 11.85 39.24
CA TYR A 447 0.42 12.74 38.53
C TYR A 447 1.45 13.31 39.49
N GLN A 448 2.70 13.31 39.05
CA GLN A 448 3.77 14.13 39.60
C GLN A 448 4.20 15.10 38.49
N GLN A 449 3.91 16.39 38.66
CA GLN A 449 4.11 17.44 37.67
C GLN A 449 5.22 18.39 38.11
N ASP A 450 6.24 18.59 37.30
CA ASP A 450 7.33 19.55 37.57
C ASP A 450 7.13 20.83 36.74
N ASN A 451 7.90 21.89 37.05
CA ASN A 451 7.83 23.19 36.38
C ASN A 451 6.42 23.84 36.38
N VAL A 452 5.63 23.59 37.43
CA VAL A 452 4.25 24.09 37.57
C VAL A 452 4.16 25.51 38.16
N GLU A 453 5.28 26.12 38.56
CA GLU A 453 5.30 27.45 39.16
C GLU A 453 4.70 28.51 38.22
N GLY A 454 3.78 29.33 38.73
CA GLY A 454 3.11 30.36 37.94
C GLY A 454 1.98 29.87 37.03
N THR A 455 1.67 28.56 37.06
CA THR A 455 0.51 27.97 36.39
C THR A 455 -0.62 27.66 37.40
N ASN A 456 -1.77 27.17 36.92
CA ASN A 456 -2.84 26.65 37.79
C ASN A 456 -2.63 25.18 38.17
N LEU A 457 -1.52 24.56 37.76
CA LEU A 457 -1.21 23.16 37.99
C LEU A 457 -0.66 22.93 39.40
N LYS A 458 -0.77 21.69 39.89
CA LYS A 458 -0.22 21.27 41.19
C LYS A 458 0.81 20.17 41.00
N GLU A 459 1.85 20.16 41.83
CA GLU A 459 2.94 19.17 41.74
C GLU A 459 2.41 17.74 41.89
N ASP A 460 1.74 17.43 42.99
CA ASP A 460 1.10 16.11 43.19
C ASP A 460 -0.42 16.20 43.00
N VAL A 461 -0.96 15.36 42.12
CA VAL A 461 -2.41 15.26 41.89
C VAL A 461 -2.82 13.79 41.82
N GLU A 462 -3.85 13.42 42.59
CA GLU A 462 -4.50 12.12 42.51
C GLU A 462 -5.93 12.30 42.00
N ARG A 463 -6.37 11.41 41.10
CA ARG A 463 -7.72 11.41 40.54
C ARG A 463 -8.29 10.01 40.58
N THR A 464 -9.42 9.85 41.26
CA THR A 464 -10.19 8.59 41.33
C THR A 464 -11.54 8.78 40.69
N LEU A 465 -11.87 8.02 39.64
CA LEU A 465 -13.18 8.07 38.98
C LEU A 465 -13.81 6.69 38.95
N GLY A 466 -15.10 6.61 39.28
CA GLY A 466 -15.91 5.42 39.06
C GLY A 466 -16.71 5.54 37.78
N GLN A 467 -16.71 4.50 36.96
CA GLN A 467 -17.53 4.39 35.76
C GLN A 467 -18.40 3.15 35.80
N ALA A 468 -19.65 3.30 35.34
CA ALA A 468 -20.59 2.23 35.11
C ALA A 468 -21.25 2.44 33.75
N ARG A 469 -21.25 1.39 32.93
CA ARG A 469 -21.87 1.41 31.62
C ARG A 469 -22.79 0.20 31.46
N LEU A 470 -23.98 0.47 30.94
CA LEU A 470 -24.94 -0.54 30.54
C LEU A 470 -25.26 -0.31 29.07
N TYR A 471 -24.75 -1.19 28.22
CA TYR A 471 -24.96 -1.15 26.78
C TYR A 471 -25.85 -2.32 26.35
N GLY A 472 -26.80 -2.08 25.47
CA GLY A 472 -27.65 -3.10 24.89
C GLY A 472 -27.93 -2.85 23.42
N ALA A 473 -27.92 -3.92 22.62
CA ALA A 473 -28.28 -3.90 21.22
C ALA A 473 -29.18 -5.09 20.88
N LEU A 474 -30.10 -4.89 19.93
CA LEU A 474 -30.94 -5.95 19.39
C LEU A 474 -30.68 -6.07 17.89
N TYR A 475 -30.84 -7.26 17.34
CA TYR A 475 -30.65 -7.54 15.92
C TYR A 475 -31.95 -8.10 15.36
N PHE A 476 -32.67 -7.28 14.59
CA PHE A 476 -33.87 -7.69 13.88
C PHE A 476 -33.54 -7.87 12.40
N GLU A 477 -34.02 -8.96 11.82
CA GLU A 477 -33.87 -9.24 10.39
C GLU A 477 -35.23 -9.52 9.77
N ARG A 478 -35.42 -9.07 8.54
CA ARG A 478 -36.58 -9.44 7.72
C ARG A 478 -36.21 -9.52 6.26
N ASP A 479 -36.85 -10.43 5.55
CA ASP A 479 -36.82 -10.43 4.09
C ASP A 479 -37.65 -9.24 3.57
N THR A 480 -37.13 -8.59 2.54
CA THR A 480 -37.78 -7.48 1.85
C THR A 480 -37.47 -7.54 0.35
N SER A 481 -38.16 -6.73 -0.43
CA SER A 481 -37.86 -6.52 -1.84
C SER A 481 -37.77 -5.03 -2.13
N TRP A 482 -36.69 -4.57 -2.75
CA TRP A 482 -36.57 -3.21 -3.27
C TRP A 482 -36.17 -3.30 -4.75
N PHE A 483 -36.83 -2.54 -5.62
CA PHE A 483 -36.56 -2.50 -7.06
C PHE A 483 -36.61 -3.89 -7.77
N SER A 484 -37.37 -4.84 -7.19
CA SER A 484 -37.56 -6.22 -7.68
C SER A 484 -36.43 -7.20 -7.37
N ASP A 485 -35.46 -6.81 -6.54
CA ASP A 485 -34.44 -7.72 -6.00
C ASP A 485 -34.81 -8.13 -4.57
N ASP A 486 -34.77 -9.43 -4.28
CA ASP A 486 -34.93 -9.92 -2.91
C ASP A 486 -33.69 -9.55 -2.10
N MET A 487 -33.91 -8.93 -0.95
CA MET A 487 -32.87 -8.44 -0.05
C MET A 487 -33.26 -8.75 1.39
N SER A 488 -32.26 -8.87 2.27
CA SER A 488 -32.51 -8.88 3.71
C SER A 488 -32.32 -7.47 4.27
N MET A 489 -33.23 -7.06 5.14
CA MET A 489 -33.13 -5.79 5.86
C MET A 489 -32.88 -6.08 7.34
N THR A 490 -31.85 -5.46 7.91
CA THR A 490 -31.57 -5.49 9.34
C THR A 490 -31.98 -4.18 10.00
N LEU A 491 -32.37 -4.26 11.26
CA LEU A 491 -32.57 -3.11 12.15
C LEU A 491 -31.90 -3.40 13.49
N GLU A 492 -30.97 -2.53 13.86
CA GLU A 492 -30.06 -2.69 14.99
C GLU A 492 -30.24 -1.51 15.96
N PRO A 493 -31.31 -1.49 16.79
CA PRO A 493 -31.43 -0.47 17.82
C PRO A 493 -30.41 -0.73 18.93
N LYS A 494 -29.74 0.35 19.35
CA LYS A 494 -28.70 0.37 20.38
C LYS A 494 -29.07 1.40 21.45
N VAL A 495 -28.84 1.05 22.71
CA VAL A 495 -29.00 1.94 23.86
C VAL A 495 -27.81 1.77 24.78
N GLN A 496 -27.31 2.89 25.29
CA GLN A 496 -26.27 2.90 26.30
C GLN A 496 -26.62 3.89 27.40
N TYR A 497 -26.58 3.42 28.65
CA TYR A 497 -26.46 4.31 29.79
C TYR A 497 -24.99 4.35 30.22
N LEU A 498 -24.43 5.54 30.39
CA LEU A 498 -23.07 5.74 30.84
C LEU A 498 -23.04 6.73 32.00
N TYR A 499 -22.48 6.28 33.12
CA TYR A 499 -22.17 7.11 34.27
C TYR A 499 -20.67 7.11 34.50
N THR A 500 -20.06 8.29 34.64
CA THR A 500 -18.67 8.50 35.08
C THR A 500 -18.68 9.62 36.09
N SER A 501 -18.16 9.37 37.29
CA SER A 501 -18.15 10.36 38.37
C SER A 501 -17.34 11.61 37.97
N TYR A 502 -17.72 12.76 38.49
CA TYR A 502 -17.01 14.02 38.29
C TYR A 502 -15.87 14.20 39.32
N GLU A 503 -14.73 14.70 38.84
CA GLU A 503 -13.66 15.31 39.64
C GLU A 503 -13.15 16.57 38.93
N ASP A 504 -12.67 17.55 39.70
CA ASP A 504 -12.04 18.75 39.16
C ASP A 504 -10.62 18.40 38.64
N GLN A 505 -10.42 18.61 37.34
CA GLN A 505 -9.20 18.26 36.62
C GLN A 505 -8.40 19.50 36.18
N THR A 506 -8.77 20.69 36.65
CA THR A 506 -8.10 21.96 36.27
C THR A 506 -6.64 22.07 36.75
N ALA A 507 -6.26 21.28 37.76
CA ALA A 507 -4.90 21.21 38.28
C ALA A 507 -3.95 20.26 37.50
N ILE A 508 -4.45 19.58 36.46
CA ILE A 508 -3.70 18.62 35.63
C ILE A 508 -3.36 19.28 34.28
N GLY A 509 -2.15 19.12 33.77
CA GLY A 509 -1.73 19.62 32.45
C GLY A 509 -2.49 18.95 31.28
N PHE A 510 -2.20 19.39 30.06
CA PHE A 510 -2.58 18.70 28.83
C PHE A 510 -1.29 18.19 28.17
N TYR A 511 -1.08 16.88 28.18
CA TYR A 511 0.12 16.23 27.66
C TYR A 511 -0.20 15.40 26.42
N ASP A 512 -1.26 14.59 26.48
CA ASP A 512 -1.67 13.68 25.39
C ASP A 512 -3.17 13.74 25.04
N SER A 513 -3.85 14.79 25.50
CA SER A 513 -5.31 14.93 25.40
C SER A 513 -5.73 16.06 24.46
N THR A 514 -6.38 15.70 23.35
CA THR A 514 -7.00 16.63 22.39
C THR A 514 -8.47 16.24 22.15
N PRO A 515 -9.36 17.19 21.82
CA PRO A 515 -10.76 16.87 21.54
C PRO A 515 -10.91 15.93 20.35
N LEU A 516 -11.73 14.89 20.51
CA LEU A 516 -12.06 13.93 19.45
C LEU A 516 -13.20 14.45 18.58
N LEU A 517 -13.14 14.12 17.29
CA LEU A 517 -14.32 14.18 16.43
C LEU A 517 -15.20 12.95 16.70
N THR A 518 -16.51 13.11 16.54
CA THR A 518 -17.49 12.09 16.93
C THR A 518 -18.42 11.79 15.76
N ASP A 519 -18.27 10.59 15.19
CA ASP A 519 -19.20 9.97 14.27
C ASP A 519 -20.32 9.23 15.05
N VAL A 520 -21.19 8.50 14.34
CA VAL A 520 -22.34 7.82 14.98
C VAL A 520 -21.90 6.78 16.01
N GLU A 521 -20.88 5.97 15.70
CA GLU A 521 -20.35 4.98 16.65
C GLU A 521 -19.59 5.66 17.80
N GLY A 522 -18.91 6.78 17.54
CA GLY A 522 -18.25 7.62 18.52
C GLY A 522 -19.18 8.15 19.61
N LEU A 523 -20.49 8.29 19.35
CA LEU A 523 -21.47 8.69 20.37
C LEU A 523 -21.57 7.69 21.53
N PHE A 524 -21.18 6.43 21.31
CA PHE A 524 -21.16 5.37 22.33
C PHE A 524 -19.82 5.26 23.06
N ARG A 525 -18.80 6.03 22.67
CA ARG A 525 -17.44 5.98 23.24
C ARG A 525 -17.38 6.48 24.69
N GLY A 526 -18.19 7.49 25.04
CA GLY A 526 -18.21 8.05 26.40
C GLY A 526 -17.01 8.91 26.77
N GLN A 527 -16.18 9.29 25.79
CA GLN A 527 -14.99 10.09 25.98
C GLN A 527 -14.84 11.10 24.84
N GLU A 528 -14.58 12.35 25.19
CA GLU A 528 -14.49 13.49 24.27
C GLU A 528 -13.04 13.92 24.00
N PHE A 529 -12.07 13.34 24.70
CA PHE A 529 -10.65 13.62 24.55
C PHE A 529 -9.84 12.35 24.24
N THR A 530 -8.74 12.49 23.50
CA THR A 530 -7.68 11.46 23.48
C THR A 530 -7.00 11.38 24.85
N GLY A 531 -6.21 10.32 25.07
CA GLY A 531 -5.35 10.24 26.25
C GLY A 531 -6.11 10.12 27.57
N LEU A 532 -5.43 10.47 28.67
CA LEU A 532 -5.97 10.32 30.04
C LEU A 532 -5.97 11.63 30.85
N ASP A 533 -5.48 12.74 30.31
CA ASP A 533 -5.40 13.99 31.08
C ASP A 533 -6.74 14.63 31.31
N ARG A 534 -7.70 14.41 30.41
CA ARG A 534 -9.10 14.75 30.60
C ARG A 534 -9.98 13.52 30.41
N ILE A 535 -10.61 13.08 31.49
CA ILE A 535 -11.66 12.05 31.45
C ILE A 535 -13.00 12.75 31.65
N SER A 536 -13.89 12.57 30.68
CA SER A 536 -15.22 13.18 30.65
C SER A 536 -16.09 12.66 31.80
N ASP A 537 -16.71 13.55 32.57
CA ASP A 537 -17.80 13.15 33.47
C ASP A 537 -19.06 12.89 32.66
N ASN A 538 -19.73 11.79 32.95
CA ASN A 538 -20.85 11.32 32.14
C ASN A 538 -22.03 11.01 33.03
N ASN A 539 -23.20 11.47 32.64
CA ASN A 539 -24.47 10.95 33.12
C ASN A 539 -25.45 11.06 31.96
N GLN A 540 -25.37 10.09 31.05
CA GLN A 540 -26.00 10.21 29.74
C GLN A 540 -26.63 8.90 29.27
N ILE A 541 -27.62 9.04 28.40
CA ILE A 541 -28.22 7.95 27.65
C ILE A 541 -27.94 8.21 26.16
N THR A 542 -27.18 7.32 25.53
CA THR A 542 -27.01 7.34 24.07
C THR A 542 -28.02 6.39 23.46
N LEU A 543 -28.80 6.89 22.50
CA LEU A 543 -29.71 6.09 21.68
C LEU A 543 -29.22 6.11 20.24
N GLY A 544 -29.21 4.96 19.59
CA GLY A 544 -28.89 4.86 18.18
C GLY A 544 -29.64 3.74 17.51
N ALA A 545 -29.73 3.81 16.20
CA ALA A 545 -30.26 2.73 15.39
C ALA A 545 -29.51 2.70 14.06
N THR A 546 -29.13 1.50 13.65
CA THR A 546 -28.61 1.26 12.31
C THR A 546 -29.56 0.35 11.55
N THR A 547 -29.83 0.66 10.29
CA THR A 547 -30.53 -0.25 9.38
C THR A 547 -29.66 -0.54 8.17
N ARG A 548 -29.62 -1.82 7.78
CA ARG A 548 -28.83 -2.28 6.63
C ARG A 548 -29.74 -2.99 5.65
N MET A 549 -29.38 -2.93 4.38
CA MET A 549 -29.99 -3.73 3.34
C MET A 549 -28.91 -4.51 2.62
N LEU A 550 -29.05 -5.83 2.63
CA LEU A 550 -28.08 -6.76 2.10
C LEU A 550 -28.66 -7.45 0.87
N ASP A 551 -27.84 -7.60 -0.16
CA ASP A 551 -28.20 -8.41 -1.32
C ASP A 551 -28.10 -9.92 -1.01
N LYS A 552 -28.43 -10.76 -2.00
CA LYS A 552 -28.36 -12.23 -1.90
C LYS A 552 -26.96 -12.79 -1.59
N ASN A 553 -25.91 -11.98 -1.75
CA ASN A 553 -24.53 -12.34 -1.43
C ASN A 553 -24.08 -11.73 -0.09
N ASN A 554 -25.02 -11.24 0.73
CA ASN A 554 -24.77 -10.53 1.98
C ASN A 554 -23.92 -9.25 1.83
N ARG A 555 -23.98 -8.59 0.66
CA ARG A 555 -23.28 -7.31 0.45
C ARG A 555 -24.20 -6.15 0.81
N GLU A 556 -23.71 -5.26 1.66
CA GLU A 556 -24.39 -4.02 2.01
C GLU A 556 -24.65 -3.16 0.76
N GLN A 557 -25.93 -2.90 0.50
CA GLN A 557 -26.39 -1.99 -0.54
C GLN A 557 -26.81 -0.64 0.05
N PHE A 558 -27.30 -0.63 1.28
CA PHE A 558 -27.72 0.59 1.97
C PHE A 558 -27.47 0.43 3.46
N VAL A 559 -26.89 1.45 4.09
CA VAL A 559 -26.73 1.59 5.53
C VAL A 559 -27.20 2.99 5.92
N LEU A 560 -28.01 3.07 6.95
CA LEU A 560 -28.36 4.32 7.61
C LEU A 560 -28.16 4.13 9.11
N SER A 561 -27.27 4.91 9.69
CA SER A 561 -27.00 4.97 11.13
C SER A 561 -27.40 6.34 11.64
N VAL A 562 -28.18 6.39 12.73
CA VAL A 562 -28.54 7.64 13.40
C VAL A 562 -28.37 7.44 14.89
N GLY A 563 -27.75 8.40 15.58
CA GLY A 563 -27.56 8.36 17.02
C GLY A 563 -27.63 9.73 17.65
N GLN A 564 -28.07 9.77 18.91
CA GLN A 564 -28.12 10.98 19.72
C GLN A 564 -27.73 10.67 21.16
N ILE A 565 -27.01 11.62 21.77
CA ILE A 565 -26.71 11.60 23.21
C ILE A 565 -27.73 12.48 23.94
N PHE A 566 -28.36 11.91 24.97
CA PHE A 566 -29.23 12.61 25.91
C PHE A 566 -28.51 12.73 27.26
N TYR A 567 -28.06 13.93 27.60
CA TYR A 567 -27.43 14.23 28.88
C TYR A 567 -28.50 14.35 29.97
N LEU A 568 -28.33 13.63 31.07
CA LEU A 568 -29.15 13.74 32.29
C LEU A 568 -28.58 14.79 33.25
N GLU A 569 -27.27 15.03 33.17
CA GLU A 569 -26.55 16.10 33.85
C GLU A 569 -25.46 16.63 32.89
N ASP A 570 -25.18 17.92 32.95
CA ASP A 570 -24.20 18.58 32.08
C ASP A 570 -22.78 18.11 32.44
N ASN A 571 -21.95 17.89 31.41
CA ASN A 571 -20.55 17.51 31.58
C ASN A 571 -19.72 18.73 32.02
N LYS A 572 -19.21 18.68 33.24
CA LYS A 572 -18.51 19.80 33.89
C LYS A 572 -17.07 19.95 33.41
N VAL A 573 -16.41 18.86 33.03
CA VAL A 573 -15.01 18.90 32.53
C VAL A 573 -14.94 19.61 31.18
N ILE A 574 -15.93 19.40 30.31
CA ILE A 574 -16.05 20.05 29.00
C ILE A 574 -16.54 21.49 29.13
N ALA A 575 -17.51 21.75 30.02
CA ALA A 575 -18.00 23.11 30.27
C ALA A 575 -16.89 24.07 30.74
N ALA A 576 -15.86 23.54 31.42
CA ALA A 576 -14.67 24.31 31.83
C ALA A 576 -13.71 24.64 30.66
N THR A 577 -13.78 23.91 29.54
CA THR A 577 -12.90 24.07 28.36
C THR A 577 -13.59 24.71 27.16
N LYS A 578 -14.92 24.55 27.00
CA LYS A 578 -15.74 25.25 26.01
C LYS A 578 -17.09 25.63 26.61
N ASN A 579 -17.53 26.87 26.36
CA ASN A 579 -18.81 27.44 26.82
C ASN A 579 -20.03 26.86 26.04
N GLN A 580 -20.13 25.53 25.90
CA GLN A 580 -21.17 24.90 25.07
C GLN A 580 -21.62 23.56 25.64
N ASP A 581 -22.91 23.49 26.00
CA ASP A 581 -23.65 22.23 26.10
C ASP A 581 -23.78 21.63 24.68
N ARG A 582 -23.50 20.34 24.56
CA ARG A 582 -23.47 19.64 23.26
C ARG A 582 -24.25 18.33 23.32
N SER A 583 -25.58 18.36 23.24
CA SER A 583 -26.30 17.16 22.76
C SER A 583 -25.95 16.94 21.28
N ALA A 584 -25.09 15.96 21.02
CA ALA A 584 -24.66 15.60 19.68
C ALA A 584 -25.70 14.67 19.03
N LEU A 585 -26.17 15.07 17.85
CA LEU A 585 -26.92 14.24 16.91
C LEU A 585 -26.00 13.94 15.73
N ALA A 586 -25.74 12.65 15.49
CA ALA A 586 -24.97 12.21 14.35
C ALA A 586 -25.81 11.31 13.44
N ALA A 587 -25.59 11.42 12.14
CA ALA A 587 -26.18 10.53 11.15
C ALA A 587 -25.15 10.20 10.07
N GLU A 588 -25.22 8.96 9.58
CA GLU A 588 -24.37 8.42 8.54
C GLU A 588 -25.22 7.63 7.55
N VAL A 589 -24.98 7.82 6.26
CA VAL A 589 -25.67 7.16 5.17
C VAL A 589 -24.68 6.64 4.15
N ASP A 590 -24.71 5.34 3.92
CA ASP A 590 -24.04 4.68 2.82
C ASP A 590 -25.05 4.09 1.87
N TRP A 591 -24.92 4.40 0.59
CA TRP A 591 -25.85 3.88 -0.40
C TRP A 591 -25.18 3.53 -1.71
N ARG A 592 -25.25 2.26 -2.06
CA ARG A 592 -25.00 1.75 -3.39
C ARG A 592 -26.32 1.64 -4.16
N PHE A 593 -26.68 2.68 -4.90
CA PHE A 593 -27.94 2.71 -5.67
C PHE A 593 -28.06 1.56 -6.66
N ASN A 594 -26.92 1.19 -7.26
CA ASN A 594 -26.77 0.05 -8.16
C ASN A 594 -25.28 -0.33 -8.23
N LYS A 595 -24.92 -1.25 -9.13
CA LYS A 595 -23.54 -1.72 -9.23
C LYS A 595 -22.50 -0.62 -9.53
N ASN A 596 -22.92 0.55 -10.03
CA ASN A 596 -22.05 1.65 -10.46
C ASN A 596 -22.13 2.93 -9.61
N TRP A 597 -23.22 3.20 -8.90
CA TRP A 597 -23.40 4.47 -8.18
C TRP A 597 -23.26 4.27 -6.68
N PHE A 598 -22.46 5.12 -6.06
CA PHE A 598 -22.15 5.13 -4.63
C PHE A 598 -22.41 6.51 -4.06
N PHE A 599 -22.97 6.55 -2.86
CA PHE A 599 -23.21 7.74 -2.08
C PHE A 599 -22.78 7.47 -0.64
N HIS A 600 -22.08 8.43 -0.06
CA HIS A 600 -21.70 8.47 1.35
C HIS A 600 -22.06 9.85 1.87
N SER A 601 -22.60 9.91 3.09
CA SER A 601 -22.77 11.17 3.79
C SER A 601 -22.71 10.95 5.30
N ASP A 602 -21.95 11.80 5.97
CA ASP A 602 -21.86 11.89 7.42
C ASP A 602 -22.21 13.32 7.84
N VAL A 603 -22.89 13.45 8.97
CA VAL A 603 -23.23 14.75 9.54
C VAL A 603 -23.31 14.66 11.05
N GLN A 604 -22.73 15.66 11.71
CA GLN A 604 -22.82 15.87 13.15
C GLN A 604 -23.38 17.27 13.42
N VAL A 605 -24.47 17.33 14.19
CA VAL A 605 -25.14 18.56 14.59
C VAL A 605 -25.18 18.64 16.11
N THR A 606 -24.77 19.79 16.65
CA THR A 606 -25.01 20.10 18.06
C THR A 606 -26.43 20.64 18.22
N THR A 607 -27.32 19.88 18.86
CA THR A 607 -28.76 20.21 18.95
C THR A 607 -29.06 21.42 19.83
N ASP A 608 -28.17 21.81 20.74
CA ASP A 608 -28.37 22.96 21.62
C ASP A 608 -28.07 24.30 20.92
N THR A 609 -27.27 24.27 19.85
CA THR A 609 -26.87 25.48 19.10
C THR A 609 -27.36 25.50 17.65
N ASP A 610 -28.02 24.43 17.19
CA ASP A 610 -28.43 24.22 15.80
C ASP A 610 -27.29 24.40 14.78
N LYS A 611 -26.06 24.09 15.18
CA LYS A 611 -24.86 24.23 14.34
C LYS A 611 -24.36 22.87 13.90
N VAL A 612 -23.99 22.79 12.62
CA VAL A 612 -23.24 21.66 12.06
C VAL A 612 -21.79 21.76 12.54
N ASP A 613 -21.28 20.71 13.16
CA ASP A 613 -19.87 20.60 13.57
C ASP A 613 -19.03 19.96 12.47
N LEU A 614 -19.58 18.92 11.85
CA LEU A 614 -18.92 18.13 10.83
C LEU A 614 -19.96 17.70 9.78
N SER A 615 -19.58 17.74 8.51
CA SER A 615 -20.33 17.13 7.44
C SER A 615 -19.39 16.71 6.32
N SER A 616 -19.53 15.49 5.83
CA SER A 616 -18.93 15.08 4.57
C SER A 616 -19.99 14.41 3.68
N VAL A 617 -19.82 14.63 2.38
CA VAL A 617 -20.71 14.10 1.33
C VAL A 617 -19.85 13.64 0.17
N GLY A 618 -20.02 12.41 -0.25
CA GLY A 618 -19.38 11.83 -1.43
C GLY A 618 -20.41 11.21 -2.37
N ILE A 619 -20.40 11.59 -3.64
CA ILE A 619 -21.17 10.94 -4.70
C ILE A 619 -20.19 10.44 -5.75
N GLU A 620 -20.28 9.16 -6.09
CA GLU A 620 -19.42 8.55 -7.10
C GLU A 620 -20.21 7.71 -8.10
N TYR A 621 -19.93 7.93 -9.38
CA TYR A 621 -20.21 6.97 -10.43
C TYR A 621 -18.92 6.23 -10.78
N ARG A 622 -18.92 4.90 -10.66
CA ARG A 622 -17.81 4.03 -11.04
C ARG A 622 -18.33 2.86 -11.87
N GLN A 623 -17.72 2.64 -13.04
CA GLN A 623 -18.00 1.47 -13.86
C GLN A 623 -16.97 0.37 -13.67
N ASP A 624 -15.71 0.75 -13.50
CA ASP A 624 -14.54 -0.10 -13.28
C ASP A 624 -13.41 0.77 -12.70
N ASP A 625 -12.25 0.18 -12.42
CA ASP A 625 -11.11 0.89 -11.80
C ASP A 625 -10.53 2.02 -12.68
N ALA A 626 -10.80 2.01 -13.99
CA ALA A 626 -10.36 3.02 -14.94
C ALA A 626 -11.43 4.07 -15.27
N ARG A 627 -12.69 3.86 -14.86
CA ARG A 627 -13.84 4.71 -15.21
C ARG A 627 -14.61 5.12 -13.97
N PHE A 628 -14.30 6.29 -13.44
CA PHE A 628 -15.09 6.88 -12.37
C PHE A 628 -15.12 8.41 -12.41
N ILE A 629 -16.16 8.98 -11.80
CA ILE A 629 -16.28 10.39 -11.46
C ILE A 629 -16.81 10.46 -10.03
N GLN A 630 -16.12 11.20 -9.18
CA GLN A 630 -16.44 11.43 -7.78
C GLN A 630 -16.55 12.94 -7.54
N LEU A 631 -17.61 13.33 -6.85
CA LEU A 631 -17.81 14.65 -6.27
C LEU A 631 -17.79 14.49 -4.75
N SER A 632 -16.98 15.28 -4.06
CA SER A 632 -16.89 15.27 -2.60
C SER A 632 -17.05 16.69 -2.04
N HIS A 633 -17.62 16.78 -0.84
CA HIS A 633 -17.70 18.00 -0.04
C HIS A 633 -17.36 17.65 1.41
N ARG A 634 -16.55 18.48 2.05
CA ARG A 634 -16.16 18.32 3.46
C ARG A 634 -16.27 19.67 4.16
N TYR A 635 -16.96 19.65 5.30
CA TYR A 635 -17.12 20.77 6.19
C TYR A 635 -16.73 20.38 7.62
N VAL A 636 -15.85 21.16 8.24
CA VAL A 636 -15.52 21.05 9.66
C VAL A 636 -15.52 22.46 10.25
N ARG A 637 -16.39 22.72 11.22
CA ARG A 637 -16.64 24.06 11.77
C ARG A 637 -15.39 24.67 12.42
N ASP A 638 -14.69 23.88 13.20
CA ASP A 638 -13.51 24.27 13.97
C ASP A 638 -12.56 23.08 14.07
N LEU A 639 -11.51 23.11 13.25
CA LEU A 639 -10.37 22.21 13.34
C LEU A 639 -9.13 23.04 13.66
N SER A 640 -8.70 22.97 14.93
CA SER A 640 -7.54 23.73 15.42
C SER A 640 -7.66 25.25 15.22
N GLY A 641 -8.86 25.81 15.36
CA GLY A 641 -9.13 27.24 15.19
C GLY A 641 -9.46 27.68 13.76
N GLU A 642 -9.46 26.75 12.81
CA GLU A 642 -9.76 27.02 11.39
C GLU A 642 -11.02 26.29 10.94
N THR A 643 -11.81 26.93 10.07
CA THR A 643 -12.95 26.29 9.42
C THR A 643 -12.49 25.64 8.12
N ILE A 644 -12.82 24.37 7.91
CA ILE A 644 -12.62 23.68 6.65
C ILE A 644 -13.95 23.65 5.91
N ASP A 645 -13.98 24.20 4.70
CA ASP A 645 -15.09 24.04 3.75
C ASP A 645 -14.52 23.80 2.36
N GLN A 646 -14.54 22.55 1.90
CA GLN A 646 -13.86 22.13 0.68
C GLN A 646 -14.75 21.31 -0.22
N ILE A 647 -14.74 21.62 -1.51
CA ILE A 647 -15.40 20.83 -2.56
C ILE A 647 -14.34 20.23 -3.49
N GLY A 648 -14.50 18.96 -3.80
CA GLY A 648 -13.58 18.16 -4.61
C GLY A 648 -14.28 17.49 -5.78
N ILE A 649 -13.61 17.43 -6.92
CA ILE A 649 -13.99 16.59 -8.06
C ILE A 649 -12.79 15.76 -8.44
N SER A 650 -12.96 14.44 -8.52
CA SER A 650 -11.97 13.48 -9.02
C SER A 650 -12.57 12.66 -10.15
N ALA A 651 -11.85 12.47 -11.25
CA ALA A 651 -12.32 11.70 -12.39
C ALA A 651 -11.18 10.93 -13.05
N SER A 652 -11.49 9.74 -13.53
CA SER A 652 -10.61 8.89 -14.32
C SER A 652 -11.43 8.30 -15.45
N TRP A 653 -10.99 8.50 -16.69
CA TRP A 653 -11.73 8.02 -17.84
C TRP A 653 -10.83 7.72 -19.04
N PRO A 654 -11.02 6.57 -19.73
CA PRO A 654 -10.35 6.30 -20.98
C PRO A 654 -10.98 7.16 -22.07
N ILE A 655 -10.15 7.96 -22.75
CA ILE A 655 -10.55 8.76 -23.91
C ILE A 655 -10.71 7.87 -25.14
N SER A 656 -9.83 6.86 -25.26
CA SER A 656 -9.84 5.83 -26.29
C SER A 656 -9.24 4.55 -25.70
N GLU A 657 -9.03 3.52 -26.51
CA GLU A 657 -8.36 2.30 -26.05
C GLU A 657 -6.98 2.64 -25.47
N ASN A 658 -6.11 3.34 -26.18
CA ASN A 658 -4.74 3.55 -25.69
C ASN A 658 -4.53 4.82 -24.85
N TRP A 659 -5.59 5.56 -24.49
CA TRP A 659 -5.47 6.85 -23.81
C TRP A 659 -6.32 6.91 -22.55
N GLN A 660 -5.69 7.15 -21.41
CA GLN A 660 -6.32 7.36 -20.12
C GLN A 660 -6.15 8.81 -19.67
N TRP A 661 -7.24 9.44 -19.22
CA TRP A 661 -7.22 10.74 -18.59
C TRP A 661 -7.58 10.63 -17.12
N VAL A 662 -6.89 11.41 -16.29
CA VAL A 662 -7.15 11.57 -14.86
C VAL A 662 -7.21 13.06 -14.57
N GLY A 663 -8.23 13.50 -13.83
CA GLY A 663 -8.38 14.89 -13.42
C GLY A 663 -8.85 14.98 -11.98
N ARG A 664 -8.31 15.96 -11.24
CA ARG A 664 -8.72 16.25 -9.87
C ARG A 664 -8.68 17.74 -9.60
N THR A 665 -9.67 18.26 -8.89
CA THR A 665 -9.65 19.65 -8.43
C THR A 665 -10.32 19.75 -7.07
N TYR A 666 -9.66 20.43 -6.13
CA TYR A 666 -10.18 20.76 -4.81
C TYR A 666 -10.17 22.26 -4.63
N ARG A 667 -11.26 22.80 -4.11
CA ARG A 667 -11.43 24.22 -3.84
C ARG A 667 -11.92 24.44 -2.41
N ASP A 668 -11.26 25.37 -1.74
CA ASP A 668 -11.63 25.89 -0.44
C ASP A 668 -12.67 27.02 -0.66
N LEU A 669 -13.88 26.79 -0.17
CA LEU A 669 -15.03 27.67 -0.34
C LEU A 669 -15.01 28.84 0.65
N GLU A 670 -14.47 28.63 1.86
CA GLU A 670 -14.35 29.66 2.89
C GLU A 670 -13.37 30.77 2.45
N ARG A 671 -12.18 30.37 1.97
CA ARG A 671 -11.13 31.31 1.51
C ARG A 671 -11.20 31.59 0.01
N ASN A 672 -12.15 30.99 -0.71
CA ASN A 672 -12.36 31.16 -2.15
C ASN A 672 -11.08 30.91 -2.99
N ARG A 673 -10.38 29.80 -2.75
CA ARG A 673 -9.10 29.47 -3.41
C ARG A 673 -9.02 28.02 -3.86
N SER A 674 -8.23 27.75 -4.90
CA SER A 674 -7.92 26.37 -5.30
C SER A 674 -6.96 25.77 -4.27
N VAL A 675 -7.22 24.55 -3.80
CA VAL A 675 -6.28 23.83 -2.94
C VAL A 675 -5.37 22.95 -3.80
N GLU A 676 -5.96 22.26 -4.77
CA GLU A 676 -5.24 21.43 -5.72
C GLU A 676 -5.96 21.38 -7.06
N THR A 677 -5.21 21.35 -8.15
CA THR A 677 -5.70 21.03 -9.49
C THR A 677 -4.66 20.13 -10.15
N TYR A 678 -5.10 18.96 -10.60
CA TYR A 678 -4.27 17.93 -11.20
C TYR A 678 -4.93 17.45 -12.49
N ALA A 679 -4.16 17.31 -13.55
CA ALA A 679 -4.60 16.75 -14.82
C ALA A 679 -3.47 15.88 -15.40
N GLY A 680 -3.74 14.59 -15.52
CA GLY A 680 -2.85 13.60 -16.11
C GLY A 680 -3.44 13.01 -17.38
N ILE A 681 -2.59 12.78 -18.37
CA ILE A 681 -2.90 11.98 -19.55
C ILE A 681 -1.81 10.91 -19.69
N GLN A 682 -2.24 9.66 -19.86
CA GLN A 682 -1.37 8.53 -20.14
C GLN A 682 -1.71 7.93 -21.50
N TYR A 683 -0.72 7.80 -22.36
CA TYR A 683 -0.78 6.95 -23.53
C TYR A 683 -0.16 5.60 -23.19
N GLU A 684 -0.82 4.53 -23.58
CA GLU A 684 -0.44 3.16 -23.23
C GLU A 684 -0.47 2.26 -24.47
N SER A 685 0.71 1.77 -24.86
CA SER A 685 0.91 0.76 -25.90
C SER A 685 1.08 -0.63 -25.26
N CYS A 686 1.27 -1.68 -26.07
CA CYS A 686 1.50 -3.06 -25.62
C CYS A 686 2.77 -3.18 -24.77
N CYS A 687 3.82 -2.45 -25.15
CA CYS A 687 5.18 -2.62 -24.63
C CYS A 687 5.75 -1.37 -23.92
N TRP A 688 5.03 -0.25 -23.90
CA TRP A 688 5.42 0.98 -23.21
C TRP A 688 4.23 1.88 -22.88
N ALA A 689 4.44 2.87 -22.01
CA ALA A 689 3.49 3.94 -21.73
C ALA A 689 4.23 5.27 -21.49
N VAL A 690 3.58 6.37 -21.83
CA VAL A 690 4.05 7.73 -21.54
C VAL A 690 2.96 8.46 -20.77
N ARG A 691 3.36 9.13 -19.69
CA ARG A 691 2.47 9.89 -18.83
C ARG A 691 2.92 11.34 -18.79
N LEU A 692 1.99 12.24 -19.04
CA LEU A 692 2.14 13.67 -18.90
C LEU A 692 1.17 14.15 -17.81
N VAL A 693 1.71 14.77 -16.76
CA VAL A 693 0.92 15.32 -15.65
C VAL A 693 1.17 16.81 -15.58
N ALA A 694 0.10 17.60 -15.45
CA ALA A 694 0.15 18.99 -15.04
C ALA A 694 -0.53 19.12 -13.68
N GLN A 695 0.13 19.75 -12.72
CA GLN A 695 -0.40 19.94 -11.38
C GLN A 695 -0.16 21.36 -10.88
N ARG A 696 -1.09 21.82 -10.06
CA ARG A 696 -0.99 23.04 -9.26
C ARG A 696 -1.53 22.76 -7.88
N SER A 697 -0.74 22.95 -6.85
CA SER A 697 -1.15 22.75 -5.47
C SER A 697 -0.82 23.97 -4.62
N LEU A 698 -1.54 24.12 -3.52
CA LEU A 698 -1.20 25.07 -2.47
C LEU A 698 0.23 24.80 -1.98
N ASN A 699 1.00 25.85 -1.74
CA ASN A 699 2.37 25.77 -1.27
C ASN A 699 2.44 26.34 0.15
N ASN A 700 2.33 25.46 1.14
CA ASN A 700 2.22 25.79 2.55
C ASN A 700 3.60 26.08 3.18
N ARG A 701 4.34 27.08 2.69
CA ARG A 701 5.69 27.40 3.21
C ARG A 701 5.60 28.07 4.57
N TYR A 702 6.61 27.86 5.41
CA TYR A 702 6.79 28.55 6.67
C TYR A 702 7.72 29.75 6.48
N ASN A 703 7.31 30.93 6.98
CA ASN A 703 8.14 32.13 6.94
C ASN A 703 9.24 32.10 8.04
N ALA A 704 10.08 33.13 8.11
CA ALA A 704 11.14 33.21 9.13
C ALA A 704 10.62 33.30 10.57
N SER A 705 9.34 33.63 10.75
CA SER A 705 8.62 33.63 12.03
C SER A 705 7.88 32.31 12.28
N GLY A 706 8.08 31.32 11.40
CA GLY A 706 7.44 29.99 11.38
C GLY A 706 5.93 30.01 11.09
N GLU A 707 5.37 31.14 10.66
CA GLU A 707 3.97 31.21 10.27
C GLU A 707 3.80 30.65 8.85
N GLN A 708 2.73 29.89 8.65
CA GLN A 708 2.42 29.27 7.36
C GLN A 708 1.86 30.30 6.38
N THR A 709 2.52 30.47 5.23
CA THR A 709 1.98 31.21 4.09
C THR A 709 1.00 30.31 3.35
N THR A 710 -0.20 30.83 3.08
CA THR A 710 -1.27 30.03 2.46
C THR A 710 -1.82 30.67 1.18
N ASP A 711 -1.11 31.64 0.60
CA ASP A 711 -1.47 32.29 -0.67
C ASP A 711 -0.52 31.92 -1.81
N ASP A 712 0.50 31.09 -1.53
CA ASP A 712 1.46 30.63 -2.51
C ASP A 712 1.03 29.32 -3.16
N PHE A 713 1.42 29.14 -4.42
CA PHE A 713 1.10 27.95 -5.20
C PHE A 713 2.36 27.41 -5.86
N ASP A 714 2.48 26.09 -5.89
CA ASP A 714 3.42 25.43 -6.79
C ASP A 714 2.68 24.95 -8.03
N SER A 715 3.27 25.14 -9.20
CA SER A 715 2.77 24.61 -10.45
C SER A 715 3.88 23.89 -11.19
N GLY A 716 3.56 22.75 -11.79
CA GLY A 716 4.54 21.93 -12.46
C GLY A 716 3.96 20.99 -13.50
N ILE A 717 4.85 20.46 -14.34
CA ILE A 717 4.58 19.45 -15.35
C ILE A 717 5.55 18.29 -15.13
N SER A 718 5.07 17.06 -15.14
CA SER A 718 5.88 15.85 -15.05
C SER A 718 5.71 14.99 -16.30
N LEU A 719 6.81 14.45 -16.82
CA LEU A 719 6.84 13.52 -17.95
C LEU A 719 7.53 12.22 -17.50
N GLN A 720 6.79 11.12 -17.55
CA GLN A 720 7.28 9.79 -17.15
C GLN A 720 7.18 8.80 -18.32
N PHE A 721 8.24 8.04 -18.54
CA PHE A 721 8.29 6.93 -19.51
C PHE A 721 8.32 5.60 -18.77
N ILE A 722 7.52 4.64 -19.26
CA ILE A 722 7.34 3.34 -18.62
C ILE A 722 7.48 2.26 -19.70
N PHE A 723 8.32 1.24 -19.49
CA PHE A 723 8.36 0.05 -20.33
C PHE A 723 7.57 -1.09 -19.70
N LYS A 724 6.85 -1.84 -20.52
CA LYS A 724 6.08 -3.01 -20.09
C LYS A 724 6.81 -4.30 -20.49
N GLY A 725 6.72 -5.31 -19.62
CA GLY A 725 7.30 -6.62 -19.86
C GLY A 725 8.79 -6.77 -19.50
N ILE A 726 9.46 -5.72 -19.01
CA ILE A 726 10.84 -5.78 -18.51
C ILE A 726 10.82 -5.36 -17.03
N GLY A 727 10.86 -6.34 -16.13
CA GLY A 727 10.82 -6.12 -14.68
C GLY A 727 9.42 -6.21 -14.06
N SER A 728 9.37 -6.52 -12.76
CA SER A 728 8.11 -6.55 -12.01
C SER A 728 7.46 -5.16 -12.03
N SER A 729 6.17 -5.13 -12.34
CA SER A 729 5.22 -4.01 -12.34
C SER A 729 5.03 -3.31 -10.98
N GLY A 730 6.07 -3.25 -10.14
CA GLY A 730 5.98 -3.13 -8.69
C GLY A 730 5.87 -1.72 -8.11
N THR A 731 6.07 -0.65 -8.89
CA THR A 731 5.93 0.73 -8.38
C THR A 731 5.47 1.67 -9.49
N GLN A 732 4.25 1.50 -9.97
CA GLN A 732 3.57 2.62 -10.62
C GLN A 732 2.78 3.35 -9.55
N ARG A 733 3.34 4.45 -9.03
CA ARG A 733 2.54 5.56 -8.48
C ARG A 733 1.35 5.73 -9.42
N SER A 734 0.14 5.44 -8.95
CA SER A 734 -1.06 5.62 -9.76
C SER A 734 -1.30 7.12 -9.89
N MET A 735 -1.63 7.62 -11.09
CA MET A 735 -2.04 9.03 -11.26
C MET A 735 -3.16 9.43 -10.29
N LEU A 736 -3.94 8.44 -9.80
CA LEU A 736 -4.98 8.64 -8.80
C LEU A 736 -4.44 8.96 -7.41
N GLN A 737 -3.29 8.40 -7.06
CA GLN A 737 -2.65 8.56 -5.75
C GLN A 737 -1.67 9.74 -5.71
N ASP A 738 -1.17 10.17 -6.87
CA ASP A 738 -0.26 11.32 -6.98
C ASP A 738 -0.94 12.63 -6.55
N GLY A 739 -0.15 13.56 -6.00
CA GLY A 739 -0.57 14.88 -5.52
C GLY A 739 -0.85 14.94 -4.01
N MET A 740 -1.48 16.03 -3.55
CA MET A 740 -1.69 16.32 -2.13
C MET A 740 -2.83 15.52 -1.51
N PHE A 741 -3.90 15.26 -2.28
CA PHE A 741 -5.06 14.48 -1.85
C PHE A 741 -5.31 13.28 -2.76
N GLY A 742 -4.55 12.20 -2.56
CA GLY A 742 -4.76 10.95 -3.28
C GLY A 742 -6.23 10.51 -3.27
N TYR A 743 -6.69 9.97 -4.39
CA TYR A 743 -8.05 9.46 -4.54
C TYR A 743 -8.35 8.38 -3.50
N ARG A 744 -9.51 8.50 -2.87
CA ARG A 744 -10.07 7.51 -1.95
C ARG A 744 -11.51 7.21 -2.36
N GLN A 745 -11.96 5.99 -2.10
CA GLN A 745 -13.35 5.63 -2.32
C GLN A 745 -14.25 6.43 -1.36
N PRO A 746 -15.54 6.65 -1.68
CA PRO A 746 -16.43 7.50 -0.89
C PRO A 746 -16.49 7.11 0.60
N TYR A 747 -16.50 5.81 0.89
CA TYR A 747 -16.49 5.24 2.24
C TYR A 747 -15.20 5.50 3.06
N SER A 748 -14.20 6.12 2.45
CA SER A 748 -12.89 6.39 3.04
C SER A 748 -12.48 7.85 2.93
N LEU A 749 -13.46 8.74 2.69
CA LEU A 749 -13.23 10.19 2.53
C LEU A 749 -13.07 10.94 3.87
N ASN A 750 -13.33 10.27 5.00
CA ASN A 750 -13.24 10.87 6.34
C ASN A 750 -11.80 11.04 6.84
#